data_AF-A0A016WZC2-F1
#
_entry.id   AF-A0A016WZC2-F1
#
_cell.length_a   1.000
_cell.length_b   1.000
_cell.length_c   1.000
_cell.angle_alpha   90.00
_cell.angle_beta   90.00
_cell.angle_gamma   90.00
#
_symmetry.space_group_name_H-M   'P 1'
#
loop_
_entity.id
_entity.type
_entity.pdbx_description
1 polymer ?
#
loop_
_entity_poly.entity_id
_entity_poly.type
_entity_poly.pdbx_seq_one_letter_code
_entity_poly.pdbx_strand_id
1 'polypeptide(L)'
;MMTVGAYLLSGAVVRPQLKEFGGGVFNDVPQHGAESAALLIHRSRDHGIPGYVKFREYCTGEKITSFADLKDIVVEPHHLIPILSDLYRSVENVDLLVLALAEKPLRGSLVGPTLGCILASQYRKVIRGDNYWFSNINTVSSFSIAQLKAITSGTKMADIICGSADTADAAVQPNPFLLADEFDNFPISCKSEALSGMSFEEWKQLPTELPRVTPHVAKLLRDAERIVEEKNRQHTKSTDRTDEEDKFPMFPHSLFVHSPTKARDKTTELSEASGIILEATKLLAAERRSHIPSYDKSNKVAVSQFDLDWFFARHFPPDTCFPADLPCDHTAKYRIHSGWCNNLRRPEKGNAFQPFLHLLPPQYDDGIDIPRSTSSTGGRLPNPRVISNVVHHDAFIEHGKYSHMIMQFGQFLGHDITHAPLSTGPNGEALNCSSCDSFRTVSENCLPIPVPEDDPFFSPTVDGEPRCISFIRSVNGQRQLGPRSPMNKLTAFLDGSVIYGSTVCEADALRTNSGGMLRSTQSTINPVSIPPQADDQSQTCQSAPRYPCFTSGDERVSQHPAVTALHSLFHGDHNRIAGELASINSHWDDEILYQEARRIVGATIAHITFNEFLPKLLGNKVVDKYDLRPKSNAYFKGYDEDCDAGLSHSFSAAAYRVGHSMSRRFFSRPDPHFHNSTPPLDLAMNFEYADAVYDEENGGVESIILGLVSSTSMAVDRYITDALRNFLFNIREIPQSGLDLAAINIMRGRDHGLPSYVAHRKLCGLSTPVSFVDLSGDMPPSAVEALSSVYESVEDIDLFSGVVSEIPLKGAMVGPTAACIIAEQFSRLKRCDRFYYENDGPQQFTQDQLDEIRQVTLSSVICSNHGSWIRKVQPDAFAIPDDITNAPTDCDNYHMLDLTKWVDQYGCPISSSMTLAPGESTLISPCTSCTCTYEGLRCRATIIHDCHAAAKKFSAAEMMKDSACAIQCSFLFKKRYD
;
A
#
# COMPACT_ATOMS: atom_id res chain seq x y z
N MET A 1 38.09 -36.67 -21.18
CA MET A 1 36.81 -37.38 -20.97
C MET A 1 36.87 -38.86 -21.37
N MET A 2 37.41 -39.24 -22.53
CA MET A 2 37.51 -40.67 -22.93
C MET A 2 38.29 -41.53 -21.92
N THR A 3 39.41 -41.03 -21.38
CA THR A 3 40.20 -41.73 -20.36
C THR A 3 39.47 -41.84 -19.02
N VAL A 4 38.63 -40.86 -18.67
CA VAL A 4 37.86 -40.82 -17.40
C VAL A 4 36.64 -41.74 -17.48
N GLY A 5 35.97 -41.80 -18.64
CA GLY A 5 34.85 -42.72 -18.88
C GLY A 5 35.30 -44.18 -18.77
N ALA A 6 36.43 -44.54 -19.38
CA ALA A 6 37.03 -45.87 -19.24
C ALA A 6 37.49 -46.16 -17.80
N TYR A 7 38.04 -45.17 -17.09
CA TYR A 7 38.45 -45.31 -15.68
C TYR A 7 37.27 -45.53 -14.74
N LEU A 8 36.18 -44.77 -14.91
CA LEU A 8 34.95 -44.88 -14.12
C LEU A 8 34.22 -46.19 -14.40
N LEU A 9 34.26 -46.67 -15.65
CA LEU A 9 33.71 -47.97 -16.04
C LEU A 9 34.55 -49.16 -15.53
N SER A 10 35.88 -49.08 -15.47
CA SER A 10 36.68 -50.21 -14.95
C SER A 10 36.67 -50.30 -13.41
N GLY A 11 36.60 -49.16 -12.71
CA GLY A 11 36.61 -49.11 -11.24
C GLY A 11 35.28 -49.51 -10.59
N ALA A 12 34.14 -49.13 -11.16
CA ALA A 12 32.81 -49.40 -10.59
C ALA A 12 32.31 -50.84 -10.82
N VAL A 13 33.00 -51.61 -11.67
CA VAL A 13 32.47 -52.84 -12.27
C VAL A 13 33.17 -54.11 -11.79
N VAL A 14 34.45 -54.03 -11.42
CA VAL A 14 35.28 -55.23 -11.21
C VAL A 14 35.22 -55.77 -9.76
N ARG A 15 34.64 -55.05 -8.79
CA ARG A 15 34.57 -55.54 -7.38
C ARG A 15 33.22 -55.20 -6.69
N PRO A 16 32.29 -56.17 -6.55
CA PRO A 16 31.00 -55.95 -5.88
C PRO A 16 31.03 -56.12 -4.35
N GLN A 17 32.17 -56.40 -3.72
CA GLN A 17 32.25 -56.68 -2.29
C GLN A 17 33.36 -55.89 -1.61
N LEU A 18 32.93 -54.91 -0.80
CA LEU A 18 33.72 -54.16 0.16
C LEU A 18 34.06 -55.07 1.35
N LYS A 19 35.27 -55.63 1.39
CA LYS A 19 35.94 -56.00 2.64
C LYS A 19 37.44 -56.16 2.37
N GLU A 20 38.21 -55.41 3.16
CA GLU A 20 39.67 -55.39 3.23
C GLU A 20 40.37 -54.81 1.99
N PHE A 21 40.93 -53.61 2.14
CA PHE A 21 42.36 -53.37 1.94
C PHE A 21 42.70 -51.96 2.41
N GLY A 22 43.29 -51.88 3.59
CA GLY A 22 44.20 -50.80 3.94
C GLY A 22 45.57 -51.07 3.33
N GLY A 23 46.35 -50.00 3.15
CA GLY A 23 47.80 -50.08 3.05
C GLY A 23 48.39 -49.58 1.73
N GLY A 24 48.78 -48.30 1.76
CA GLY A 24 50.08 -47.85 1.25
C GLY A 24 50.16 -47.42 -0.21
N VAL A 25 50.66 -46.20 -0.40
CA VAL A 25 51.15 -45.58 -1.66
C VAL A 25 50.12 -44.72 -2.42
N PHE A 26 49.20 -44.08 -1.71
CA PHE A 26 48.66 -42.75 -2.06
C PHE A 26 48.54 -41.94 -0.75
N ASN A 27 49.63 -41.30 -0.33
CA ASN A 27 49.66 -40.68 0.99
C ASN A 27 49.19 -39.21 1.04
N ASP A 28 48.79 -38.55 -0.06
CA ASP A 28 48.31 -37.15 0.00
C ASP A 28 47.34 -36.73 -1.14
N VAL A 29 46.49 -37.63 -1.64
CA VAL A 29 45.35 -37.26 -2.51
C VAL A 29 44.08 -37.97 -2.03
N PRO A 30 42.97 -37.27 -1.71
CA PRO A 30 41.76 -37.90 -1.18
C PRO A 30 41.16 -38.94 -2.14
N GLN A 31 40.95 -40.16 -1.65
CA GLN A 31 40.39 -41.32 -2.36
C GLN A 31 38.88 -41.21 -2.68
N HIS A 32 38.40 -40.13 -3.31
CA HIS A 32 36.95 -39.93 -3.55
C HIS A 32 36.47 -40.18 -5.00
N GLY A 33 37.36 -40.59 -5.92
CA GLY A 33 37.03 -40.68 -7.35
C GLY A 33 36.05 -41.80 -7.73
N ALA A 34 36.13 -42.98 -7.11
CA ALA A 34 35.32 -44.15 -7.49
C ALA A 34 33.94 -44.19 -6.82
N GLU A 35 33.78 -43.58 -5.65
CA GLU A 35 32.48 -43.52 -4.94
C GLU A 35 31.48 -42.57 -5.62
N SER A 36 31.98 -41.55 -6.32
CA SER A 36 31.16 -40.50 -6.94
C SER A 36 30.31 -41.02 -8.10
N ALA A 37 30.85 -41.87 -8.99
CA ALA A 37 30.09 -42.38 -10.14
C ALA A 37 29.03 -43.41 -9.74
N ALA A 38 29.35 -44.30 -8.79
CA ALA A 38 28.36 -45.23 -8.23
C ALA A 38 27.23 -44.48 -7.53
N LEU A 39 27.55 -43.42 -6.78
CA LEU A 39 26.56 -42.54 -6.16
C LEU A 39 25.70 -41.80 -7.20
N LEU A 40 26.29 -41.32 -8.30
CA LEU A 40 25.55 -40.66 -9.39
C LEU A 40 24.60 -41.62 -10.11
N ILE A 41 25.04 -42.86 -10.38
CA ILE A 41 24.19 -43.91 -10.93
C ILE A 41 23.06 -44.25 -9.96
N HIS A 42 23.36 -44.42 -8.67
CA HIS A 42 22.36 -44.71 -7.64
C HIS A 42 21.33 -43.58 -7.49
N ARG A 43 21.78 -42.31 -7.49
CA ARG A 43 20.87 -41.14 -7.48
C ARG A 43 20.04 -41.04 -8.75
N SER A 44 20.62 -41.34 -9.91
CA SER A 44 19.88 -41.39 -11.18
C SER A 44 18.72 -42.37 -11.10
N ARG A 45 18.96 -43.55 -10.52
CA ARG A 45 17.90 -44.56 -10.28
C ARG A 45 16.89 -44.12 -9.23
N ASP A 46 17.34 -43.53 -8.12
CA ASP A 46 16.46 -43.00 -7.05
C ASP A 46 15.53 -41.90 -7.57
N HIS A 47 16.04 -41.02 -8.44
CA HIS A 47 15.25 -39.98 -9.12
C HIS A 47 14.39 -40.54 -10.27
N GLY A 48 14.35 -41.86 -10.46
CA GLY A 48 13.53 -42.51 -11.47
C GLY A 48 13.94 -42.19 -12.91
N ILE A 49 15.20 -41.77 -13.15
CA ILE A 49 15.67 -41.43 -14.49
C ILE A 49 15.70 -42.70 -15.35
N PRO A 50 14.99 -42.70 -16.49
CA PRO A 50 15.00 -43.84 -17.40
C PRO A 50 16.40 -44.21 -17.92
N GLY A 51 16.60 -45.49 -18.24
CA GLY A 51 17.84 -45.98 -18.85
C GLY A 51 18.16 -45.34 -20.19
N TYR A 52 19.43 -45.44 -20.62
CA TYR A 52 19.96 -44.78 -21.81
C TYR A 52 19.12 -45.02 -23.07
N VAL A 53 18.65 -46.25 -23.28
CA VAL A 53 17.88 -46.64 -24.49
C VAL A 53 16.67 -45.75 -24.71
N LYS A 54 15.93 -45.40 -23.64
CA LYS A 54 14.74 -44.54 -23.73
C LYS A 54 15.09 -43.12 -24.15
N PHE A 55 16.19 -42.58 -23.63
CA PHE A 55 16.65 -41.24 -24.02
C PHE A 55 17.24 -41.23 -25.43
N ARG A 56 17.94 -42.29 -25.84
CA ARG A 56 18.45 -42.45 -27.22
C ARG A 56 17.29 -42.49 -28.21
N GLU A 57 16.27 -43.28 -27.94
CA GLU A 57 15.05 -43.35 -28.77
C GLU A 57 14.34 -42.00 -28.82
N TYR A 58 14.17 -41.32 -27.68
CA TYR A 58 13.59 -39.98 -27.65
C TYR A 58 14.41 -38.94 -28.44
N CYS A 59 15.73 -38.97 -28.32
CA CYS A 59 16.61 -37.96 -28.89
C CYS A 59 16.95 -38.18 -30.36
N THR A 60 17.01 -39.43 -30.82
CA THR A 60 17.49 -39.80 -32.16
C THR A 60 16.49 -40.61 -32.97
N GLY A 61 15.44 -41.14 -32.33
CA GLY A 61 14.53 -42.11 -32.94
C GLY A 61 15.11 -43.52 -33.10
N GLU A 62 16.40 -43.72 -32.80
CA GLU A 62 17.05 -45.03 -32.91
C GLU A 62 16.72 -45.90 -31.70
N LYS A 63 16.24 -47.11 -31.98
CA LYS A 63 15.88 -48.09 -30.95
C LYS A 63 16.99 -49.12 -30.78
N ILE A 64 17.52 -49.20 -29.57
CA ILE A 64 18.56 -50.17 -29.19
C ILE A 64 17.87 -51.32 -28.48
N THR A 65 18.01 -52.53 -29.02
CA THR A 65 17.33 -53.74 -28.54
C THR A 65 18.29 -54.81 -28.03
N SER A 66 19.56 -54.73 -28.42
CA SER A 66 20.61 -55.65 -27.99
C SER A 66 21.93 -54.93 -27.72
N PHE A 67 22.83 -55.57 -26.95
CA PHE A 67 24.20 -55.05 -26.76
C PHE A 67 25.01 -55.00 -28.06
N ALA A 68 24.65 -55.79 -29.08
CA ALA A 68 25.33 -55.77 -30.38
C ALA A 68 25.05 -54.46 -31.15
N ASP A 69 23.88 -53.85 -30.93
CA ASP A 69 23.47 -52.58 -31.56
C ASP A 69 24.37 -51.42 -31.11
N LEU A 70 25.08 -51.57 -29.98
CA LEU A 70 26.01 -50.55 -29.46
C LEU A 70 27.32 -50.46 -30.25
N LYS A 71 27.66 -51.44 -31.10
CA LYS A 71 28.98 -51.56 -31.76
C LYS A 71 29.41 -50.30 -32.48
N ASP A 72 28.48 -49.64 -33.17
CA ASP A 72 28.77 -48.41 -33.91
C ASP A 72 28.48 -47.14 -33.11
N ILE A 73 27.83 -47.27 -31.94
CA ILE A 73 27.36 -46.17 -31.09
C ILE A 73 28.38 -45.79 -30.01
N VAL A 74 29.06 -46.76 -29.38
CA VAL A 74 29.96 -46.50 -28.24
C VAL A 74 31.44 -46.48 -28.62
N VAL A 75 32.25 -45.72 -27.89
CA VAL A 75 33.71 -45.76 -28.02
C VAL A 75 34.23 -47.13 -27.60
N GLU A 76 35.31 -47.61 -28.23
CA GLU A 76 35.96 -48.90 -27.87
C GLU A 76 34.99 -50.10 -27.71
N PRO A 77 34.13 -50.38 -28.71
CA PRO A 77 33.04 -51.36 -28.57
C PRO A 77 33.53 -52.77 -28.23
N HIS A 78 34.73 -53.15 -28.68
CA HIS A 78 35.33 -54.45 -28.38
C HIS A 78 35.69 -54.63 -26.90
N HIS A 79 35.86 -53.53 -26.16
CA HIS A 79 36.16 -53.56 -24.73
C HIS A 79 34.91 -53.31 -23.88
N LEU A 80 34.08 -52.31 -24.24
CA LEU A 80 32.94 -51.91 -23.42
C LEU A 80 31.73 -52.84 -23.52
N ILE A 81 31.45 -53.41 -24.69
CA ILE A 81 30.25 -54.25 -24.87
C ILE A 81 30.29 -55.52 -24.01
N PRO A 82 31.39 -56.30 -23.95
CA PRO A 82 31.49 -57.45 -23.06
C PRO A 82 31.27 -57.09 -21.58
N ILE A 83 31.85 -55.96 -21.14
CA ILE A 83 31.71 -55.46 -19.78
C ILE A 83 30.26 -55.12 -19.45
N LEU A 84 29.57 -54.42 -20.37
CA LEU A 84 28.16 -54.06 -20.20
C LEU A 84 27.23 -55.27 -20.20
N SER A 85 27.50 -56.27 -21.05
CA SER A 85 26.69 -57.50 -21.09
C SER A 85 26.86 -58.39 -19.86
N ASP A 86 28.04 -58.36 -19.21
CA ASP A 86 28.27 -59.10 -17.96
C ASP A 86 27.57 -58.43 -16.77
N LEU A 87 27.48 -57.10 -16.78
CA LEU A 87 26.88 -56.31 -15.70
C LEU A 87 25.36 -56.18 -15.77
N TYR A 88 24.83 -56.00 -16.98
CA TYR A 88 23.43 -55.69 -17.20
C TYR A 88 22.77 -56.84 -17.94
N ARG A 89 21.66 -57.35 -17.38
CA ARG A 89 20.90 -58.46 -18.00
C ARG A 89 20.31 -58.12 -19.37
N SER A 90 20.12 -56.82 -19.66
CA SER A 90 19.58 -56.30 -20.92
C SER A 90 20.14 -54.91 -21.16
N VAL A 91 20.33 -54.54 -22.43
CA VAL A 91 20.77 -53.19 -22.82
C VAL A 91 19.78 -52.10 -22.38
N GLU A 92 18.48 -52.46 -22.25
CA GLU A 92 17.44 -51.54 -21.75
C GLU A 92 17.65 -51.13 -20.29
N ASN A 93 18.39 -51.93 -19.51
CA ASN A 93 18.65 -51.69 -18.09
C ASN A 93 19.89 -50.82 -17.84
N VAL A 94 20.64 -50.45 -18.88
CA VAL A 94 21.87 -49.69 -18.71
C VAL A 94 21.53 -48.22 -18.39
N ASP A 95 22.07 -47.71 -17.29
CA ASP A 95 21.79 -46.35 -16.83
C ASP A 95 22.22 -45.30 -17.85
N LEU A 96 21.45 -44.21 -17.92
CA LEU A 96 21.67 -43.11 -18.85
C LEU A 96 23.12 -42.62 -18.82
N LEU A 97 23.65 -42.31 -17.65
CA LEU A 97 24.99 -41.73 -17.48
C LEU A 97 26.10 -42.67 -17.99
N VAL A 98 25.91 -43.99 -17.84
CA VAL A 98 26.89 -45.01 -18.20
C VAL A 98 27.09 -45.04 -19.72
N LEU A 99 26.00 -45.16 -20.47
CA LEU A 99 26.09 -45.21 -21.94
C LEU A 99 26.21 -43.83 -22.58
N ALA A 100 25.65 -42.76 -21.99
CA ALA A 100 25.80 -41.41 -22.51
C ALA A 100 27.26 -40.92 -22.49
N LEU A 101 28.07 -41.37 -21.53
CA LEU A 101 29.51 -41.09 -21.47
C LEU A 101 30.34 -42.02 -22.37
N ALA A 102 29.85 -43.24 -22.62
CA ALA A 102 30.47 -44.19 -23.54
C ALA A 102 30.10 -43.93 -25.01
N GLU A 103 29.07 -43.13 -25.28
CA GLU A 103 28.59 -42.79 -26.62
C GLU A 103 29.65 -42.01 -27.40
N LYS A 104 29.90 -42.41 -28.65
CA LYS A 104 30.82 -41.70 -29.55
C LYS A 104 30.37 -40.25 -29.70
N PRO A 105 31.29 -39.27 -29.52
CA PRO A 105 30.94 -37.88 -29.69
C PRO A 105 30.56 -37.58 -31.14
N LEU A 106 29.67 -36.61 -31.33
CA LEU A 106 29.40 -36.04 -32.64
C LEU A 106 30.66 -35.35 -33.18
N ARG A 107 30.85 -35.34 -34.50
CA ARG A 107 31.97 -34.64 -35.13
C ARG A 107 31.94 -33.15 -34.74
N GLY A 108 32.98 -32.68 -34.05
CA GLY A 108 33.06 -31.30 -33.54
C GLY A 108 32.45 -31.08 -32.14
N SER A 109 31.99 -32.13 -31.46
CA SER A 109 31.41 -32.10 -30.11
C SER A 109 32.27 -32.87 -29.11
N LEU A 110 32.16 -32.53 -27.83
CA LEU A 110 32.75 -33.32 -26.73
C LEU A 110 31.84 -34.48 -26.27
N VAL A 111 30.55 -34.44 -26.64
CA VAL A 111 29.54 -35.40 -26.20
C VAL A 111 28.80 -36.04 -27.37
N GLY A 112 28.25 -37.23 -27.14
CA GLY A 112 27.45 -37.96 -28.12
C GLY A 112 26.05 -37.38 -28.34
N PRO A 113 25.30 -37.91 -29.34
CA PRO A 113 23.99 -37.39 -29.73
C PRO A 113 22.96 -37.34 -28.60
N THR A 114 22.96 -38.35 -27.71
CA THR A 114 21.96 -38.46 -26.65
C THR A 114 22.19 -37.40 -25.59
N LEU A 115 23.41 -37.27 -25.09
CA LEU A 115 23.74 -36.26 -24.08
C LEU A 115 23.63 -34.84 -24.64
N GLY A 116 24.05 -34.64 -25.90
CA GLY A 116 23.91 -33.36 -26.60
C GLY A 116 22.44 -32.93 -26.72
N CYS A 117 21.55 -33.85 -27.09
CA CYS A 117 20.10 -33.59 -27.15
C CYS A 117 19.50 -33.20 -25.80
N ILE A 118 19.84 -33.94 -24.72
CA ILE A 118 19.32 -33.65 -23.38
C ILE A 118 19.73 -32.25 -22.92
N LEU A 119 21.02 -31.92 -23.05
CA LEU A 119 21.55 -30.61 -22.68
C LEU A 119 20.93 -29.51 -23.53
N ALA A 120 20.90 -29.66 -24.86
CA ALA A 120 20.31 -28.67 -25.76
C ALA A 120 18.83 -28.43 -25.48
N SER A 121 18.06 -29.49 -25.17
CA SER A 121 16.64 -29.37 -24.82
C SER A 121 16.45 -28.58 -23.52
N GLN A 122 17.30 -28.82 -22.52
CA GLN A 122 17.23 -28.08 -21.25
C GLN A 122 17.59 -26.61 -21.45
N TYR A 123 18.70 -26.29 -22.11
CA TYR A 123 19.08 -24.90 -22.37
C TYR A 123 18.05 -24.17 -23.25
N ARG A 124 17.42 -24.85 -24.22
CA ARG A 124 16.33 -24.27 -25.00
C ARG A 124 15.10 -23.92 -24.13
N LYS A 125 14.79 -24.73 -23.12
CA LYS A 125 13.71 -24.42 -22.16
C LYS A 125 14.08 -23.23 -21.29
N VAL A 126 15.33 -23.11 -20.85
CA VAL A 126 15.81 -21.92 -20.11
C VAL A 126 15.66 -20.67 -20.98
N ILE A 127 16.17 -20.69 -22.22
CA ILE A 127 16.06 -19.56 -23.16
C ILE A 127 14.60 -19.13 -23.36
N ARG A 128 13.66 -20.08 -23.51
CA ARG A 128 12.25 -19.77 -23.77
C ARG A 128 11.43 -19.43 -22.51
N GLY A 129 11.83 -19.97 -21.35
CA GLY A 129 11.11 -19.82 -20.09
C GLY A 129 11.57 -18.61 -19.28
N ASP A 130 12.76 -18.09 -19.56
CA ASP A 130 13.29 -16.89 -18.93
C ASP A 130 12.87 -15.63 -19.72
N ASN A 131 11.94 -14.87 -19.14
CA ASN A 131 11.48 -13.60 -19.71
C ASN A 131 12.59 -12.54 -19.80
N TYR A 132 13.67 -12.69 -19.02
CA TYR A 132 14.81 -11.77 -19.00
C TYR A 132 16.01 -12.32 -19.77
N TRP A 133 15.87 -13.44 -20.49
CA TRP A 133 16.93 -13.96 -21.32
C TRP A 133 17.38 -12.89 -22.33
N PHE A 134 18.67 -12.57 -22.33
CA PHE A 134 19.20 -11.34 -22.94
C PHE A 134 18.80 -11.10 -24.42
N SER A 135 18.50 -12.16 -25.19
CA SER A 135 18.11 -12.09 -26.61
C SER A 135 16.61 -12.23 -26.88
N ASN A 136 15.77 -12.37 -25.85
CA ASN A 136 14.33 -12.44 -26.01
C ASN A 136 13.77 -11.03 -26.28
N ILE A 137 12.98 -10.90 -27.36
CA ILE A 137 12.35 -9.65 -27.78
C ILE A 137 10.95 -9.61 -27.19
N ASN A 138 10.82 -9.43 -25.87
CA ASN A 138 9.53 -9.22 -25.22
C ASN A 138 9.68 -8.15 -24.12
N THR A 139 9.04 -7.00 -24.33
CA THR A 139 8.89 -5.83 -23.43
C THR A 139 10.01 -4.77 -23.39
N VAL A 140 9.67 -3.65 -22.76
CA VAL A 140 10.38 -2.35 -22.65
C VAL A 140 11.80 -2.46 -22.05
N SER A 141 12.15 -3.61 -21.47
CA SER A 141 13.44 -3.91 -20.84
C SER A 141 14.42 -4.71 -21.72
N SER A 142 14.06 -5.07 -22.95
CA SER A 142 14.97 -5.81 -23.86
C SER A 142 16.14 -4.93 -24.33
N PHE A 143 17.34 -5.52 -24.46
CA PHE A 143 18.47 -4.84 -25.10
C PHE A 143 18.11 -4.42 -26.53
N SER A 144 18.54 -3.22 -26.92
CA SER A 144 18.41 -2.78 -28.31
C SER A 144 19.19 -3.70 -29.25
N ILE A 145 18.86 -3.73 -30.53
CA ILE A 145 19.59 -4.52 -31.53
C ILE A 145 21.08 -4.14 -31.55
N ALA A 146 21.41 -2.87 -31.31
CA ALA A 146 22.78 -2.40 -31.26
C ALA A 146 23.51 -2.87 -29.98
N GLN A 147 22.84 -2.82 -28.83
CA GLN A 147 23.35 -3.36 -27.56
C GLN A 147 23.56 -4.88 -27.65
N LEU A 148 22.59 -5.61 -28.21
CA LEU A 148 22.70 -7.05 -28.48
C LEU A 148 23.90 -7.36 -29.37
N LYS A 149 24.11 -6.57 -30.42
CA LYS A 149 25.26 -6.73 -31.31
C LYS A 149 26.57 -6.51 -30.54
N ALA A 150 26.66 -5.48 -29.71
CA ALA A 150 27.84 -5.22 -28.89
C ALA A 150 28.10 -6.34 -27.86
N ILE A 151 27.06 -6.88 -27.20
CA ILE A 151 27.18 -8.05 -26.30
C ILE A 151 27.72 -9.26 -27.06
N THR A 152 27.09 -9.58 -28.20
CA THR A 152 27.36 -10.82 -28.94
C THR A 152 28.65 -10.79 -29.75
N SER A 153 29.12 -9.61 -30.17
CA SER A 153 30.38 -9.48 -30.92
C SER A 153 31.59 -9.12 -30.04
N GLY A 154 31.37 -8.54 -28.86
CA GLY A 154 32.42 -7.93 -28.03
C GLY A 154 32.76 -8.67 -26.73
N THR A 155 32.05 -9.75 -26.38
CA THR A 155 32.34 -10.52 -25.15
C THR A 155 33.03 -11.83 -25.49
N LYS A 156 34.34 -11.93 -25.26
CA LYS A 156 35.05 -13.21 -25.22
C LYS A 156 35.49 -13.52 -23.81
N MET A 157 35.57 -14.81 -23.47
CA MET A 157 36.07 -15.24 -22.16
C MET A 157 37.50 -14.73 -21.88
N ALA A 158 38.32 -14.63 -22.93
CA ALA A 158 39.66 -14.02 -22.84
C ALA A 158 39.61 -12.56 -22.36
N ASP A 159 38.65 -11.77 -22.84
CA ASP A 159 38.48 -10.37 -22.45
C ASP A 159 38.08 -10.25 -20.97
N ILE A 160 37.20 -11.14 -20.50
CA ILE A 160 36.77 -11.19 -19.08
C ILE A 160 37.94 -11.55 -18.17
N ILE A 161 38.75 -12.54 -18.56
CA ILE A 161 39.95 -12.95 -17.82
C ILE A 161 40.94 -11.79 -17.76
N CYS A 162 41.18 -11.11 -18.88
CA CYS A 162 42.07 -9.94 -18.93
C CYS A 162 41.56 -8.75 -18.12
N GLY A 163 40.26 -8.48 -18.12
CA GLY A 163 39.64 -7.41 -17.34
C GLY A 163 39.72 -7.62 -15.81
N SER A 164 39.99 -8.86 -15.38
CA SER A 164 40.10 -9.23 -13.96
C SER A 164 41.54 -9.44 -13.50
N ALA A 165 42.53 -9.29 -14.39
CA ALA A 165 43.94 -9.56 -14.10
C ALA A 165 44.66 -8.29 -13.62
N ASP A 166 45.10 -8.28 -12.37
CA ASP A 166 45.76 -7.12 -11.71
C ASP A 166 47.20 -6.83 -12.18
N THR A 167 47.73 -7.58 -13.14
CA THR A 167 49.14 -7.47 -13.56
C THR A 167 49.27 -6.94 -14.99
N ALA A 168 50.10 -5.92 -15.15
CA ALA A 168 50.32 -5.21 -16.41
C ALA A 168 50.91 -6.07 -17.55
N ASP A 169 51.40 -7.27 -17.23
CA ASP A 169 52.05 -8.23 -18.13
C ASP A 169 51.22 -9.51 -18.36
N ALA A 170 49.95 -9.52 -17.94
CA ALA A 170 49.07 -10.66 -18.17
C ALA A 170 48.90 -10.94 -19.67
N ALA A 171 48.99 -12.22 -20.02
CA ALA A 171 48.73 -12.73 -21.37
C ALA A 171 47.77 -13.92 -21.29
N VAL A 172 46.83 -13.98 -22.23
CA VAL A 172 45.84 -15.06 -22.32
C VAL A 172 45.71 -15.48 -23.78
N GLN A 173 45.44 -16.77 -24.02
CA GLN A 173 45.10 -17.22 -25.35
C GLN A 173 43.71 -16.68 -25.78
N PRO A 174 43.51 -16.28 -27.05
CA PRO A 174 42.25 -15.72 -27.53
C PRO A 174 41.01 -16.62 -27.32
N ASN A 175 41.20 -17.95 -27.34
CA ASN A 175 40.17 -18.92 -27.02
C ASN A 175 40.58 -19.76 -25.79
N PRO A 176 40.17 -19.36 -24.58
CA PRO A 176 40.52 -20.06 -23.34
C PRO A 176 39.97 -21.49 -23.24
N PHE A 177 39.00 -21.87 -24.08
CA PHE A 177 38.47 -23.23 -24.13
C PHE A 177 39.33 -24.20 -24.96
N LEU A 178 40.31 -23.67 -25.70
CA LEU A 178 41.33 -24.45 -26.40
C LEU A 178 42.65 -24.32 -25.66
N LEU A 179 43.48 -25.37 -25.74
CA LEU A 179 44.86 -25.28 -25.26
C LEU A 179 45.63 -24.27 -26.11
N ALA A 180 46.62 -23.62 -25.49
CA ALA A 180 47.52 -22.74 -26.21
C ALA A 180 48.31 -23.55 -27.26
N ASP A 181 48.47 -22.96 -28.43
CA ASP A 181 49.31 -23.48 -29.51
C ASP A 181 50.19 -22.37 -30.10
N GLU A 182 51.13 -22.73 -30.96
CA GLU A 182 52.07 -21.78 -31.57
C GLU A 182 51.50 -21.05 -32.80
N PHE A 183 50.22 -21.26 -33.13
CA PHE A 183 49.60 -20.79 -34.37
C PHE A 183 48.48 -19.79 -34.11
N ASP A 184 47.25 -20.27 -33.88
CA ASP A 184 46.03 -19.45 -33.87
C ASP A 184 45.54 -19.15 -32.44
N ASN A 185 46.06 -19.87 -31.43
CA ASN A 185 45.66 -19.71 -30.04
C ASN A 185 46.85 -19.50 -29.09
N PHE A 186 47.91 -18.82 -29.54
CA PHE A 186 49.03 -18.46 -28.68
C PHE A 186 48.62 -17.36 -27.68
N PRO A 187 49.19 -17.34 -26.46
CA PRO A 187 48.90 -16.28 -25.49
C PRO A 187 49.32 -14.92 -26.03
N ILE A 188 48.37 -13.99 -26.06
CA ILE A 188 48.60 -12.59 -26.42
C ILE A 188 48.44 -11.72 -25.20
N SER A 189 49.18 -10.60 -25.17
CA SER A 189 49.05 -9.63 -24.08
C SER A 189 47.60 -9.14 -23.96
N CYS A 190 47.13 -9.00 -22.72
CA CYS A 190 45.83 -8.40 -22.40
C CYS A 190 45.69 -6.94 -22.86
N LYS A 191 46.77 -6.30 -23.32
CA LYS A 191 46.78 -4.96 -23.94
C LYS A 191 46.65 -4.99 -25.47
N SER A 192 46.61 -6.17 -26.08
CA SER A 192 46.50 -6.31 -27.53
C SER A 192 45.13 -5.83 -28.03
N GLU A 193 45.10 -5.09 -29.14
CA GLU A 193 43.86 -4.66 -29.80
C GLU A 193 42.98 -5.85 -30.24
N ALA A 194 43.57 -7.04 -30.41
CA ALA A 194 42.85 -8.27 -30.72
C ALA A 194 41.91 -8.73 -29.57
N LEU A 195 42.10 -8.20 -28.36
CA LEU A 195 41.27 -8.38 -27.15
C LEU A 195 40.57 -7.06 -26.76
N SER A 196 40.12 -6.30 -27.75
CA SER A 196 39.26 -5.15 -27.51
C SER A 196 37.91 -5.65 -26.97
N GLY A 197 37.71 -5.54 -25.66
CA GLY A 197 36.46 -5.94 -25.00
C GLY A 197 35.22 -5.19 -25.50
N MET A 198 34.08 -5.47 -24.88
CA MET A 198 32.79 -4.88 -25.27
C MET A 198 32.85 -3.35 -25.31
N SER A 199 32.42 -2.76 -26.42
CA SER A 199 32.23 -1.31 -26.53
C SER A 199 30.96 -0.91 -25.79
N PHE A 200 31.08 -0.03 -24.79
CA PHE A 200 29.94 0.52 -24.05
C PHE A 200 29.26 1.71 -24.74
N GLU A 201 29.67 2.08 -25.96
CA GLU A 201 29.09 3.22 -26.69
C GLU A 201 27.57 3.08 -26.90
N GLU A 202 27.07 1.87 -27.14
CA GLU A 202 25.63 1.61 -27.32
C GLU A 202 24.82 1.72 -26.02
N TRP A 203 25.49 1.79 -24.87
CA TRP A 203 24.89 2.08 -23.56
C TRP A 203 25.00 3.56 -23.18
N LYS A 204 25.71 4.38 -23.98
CA LYS A 204 25.73 5.84 -23.81
C LYS A 204 24.47 6.53 -24.35
N GLN A 205 23.53 5.79 -24.95
CA GLN A 205 22.23 6.29 -25.43
C GLN A 205 21.04 5.86 -24.55
N LEU A 206 21.22 5.76 -23.23
CA LEU A 206 20.12 6.10 -22.34
C LEU A 206 19.96 7.63 -22.36
N PRO A 207 18.77 8.21 -22.19
CA PRO A 207 18.65 9.65 -21.99
C PRO A 207 19.32 10.00 -20.66
N THR A 208 20.63 10.18 -20.69
CA THR A 208 21.45 10.79 -19.63
C THR A 208 21.43 12.30 -19.79
N GLU A 209 20.28 12.86 -20.17
CA GLU A 209 19.91 14.16 -19.64
C GLU A 209 18.93 13.89 -18.50
N LEU A 210 19.49 13.50 -17.34
CA LEU A 210 19.00 14.12 -16.09
C LEU A 210 18.84 15.60 -16.44
N PRO A 211 17.66 16.21 -16.27
CA PRO A 211 17.44 17.55 -16.76
C PRO A 211 18.56 18.39 -16.21
N ARG A 212 19.42 18.89 -17.11
CA ARG A 212 20.54 19.73 -16.72
C ARG A 212 19.91 20.88 -16.00
N VAL A 213 19.99 20.87 -14.67
CA VAL A 213 19.64 22.03 -13.86
C VAL A 213 20.53 23.11 -14.42
N THR A 214 19.92 24.04 -15.14
CA THR A 214 20.70 25.10 -15.77
C THR A 214 21.48 25.80 -14.65
N PRO A 215 22.71 26.26 -14.89
CA PRO A 215 23.47 27.01 -13.87
C PRO A 215 22.64 28.15 -13.23
N HIS A 216 21.67 28.66 -13.99
CA HIS A 216 20.64 29.58 -13.54
C HIS A 216 19.70 29.00 -12.47
N VAL A 217 19.03 27.86 -12.69
CA VAL A 217 18.15 27.23 -11.67
C VAL A 217 18.93 26.85 -10.42
N ALA A 218 20.15 26.34 -10.56
CA ALA A 218 21.01 26.04 -9.42
C ALA A 218 21.38 27.29 -8.61
N LYS A 219 21.56 28.45 -9.29
CA LYS A 219 21.77 29.73 -8.62
C LYS A 219 20.51 30.21 -7.91
N LEU A 220 19.35 30.13 -8.57
CA LEU A 220 18.06 30.50 -7.97
C LEU A 220 17.79 29.74 -6.68
N LEU A 221 18.01 28.42 -6.66
CA LEU A 221 17.82 27.60 -5.46
C LEU A 221 18.76 28.00 -4.32
N ARG A 222 20.03 28.32 -4.61
CA ARG A 222 20.98 28.81 -3.59
C ARG A 222 20.60 30.19 -3.04
N ASP A 223 20.14 31.08 -3.92
CA ASP A 223 19.70 32.41 -3.53
C ASP A 223 18.44 32.32 -2.64
N ALA A 224 17.51 31.42 -3.00
CA ALA A 224 16.31 31.11 -2.23
C ALA A 224 16.62 30.48 -0.86
N GLU A 225 17.52 29.50 -0.81
CA GLU A 225 17.97 28.83 0.43
C GLU A 225 18.49 29.88 1.44
N ARG A 226 19.33 30.82 0.98
CA ARG A 226 19.83 31.92 1.81
C ARG A 226 18.71 32.83 2.34
N ILE A 227 17.69 33.12 1.53
CA ILE A 227 16.55 33.97 1.94
C ILE A 227 15.71 33.25 3.00
N VAL A 228 15.42 31.97 2.80
CA VAL A 228 14.64 31.16 3.75
C VAL A 228 15.39 31.03 5.08
N GLU A 229 16.70 30.77 5.05
CA GLU A 229 17.53 30.75 6.27
C GLU A 229 17.51 32.09 7.02
N GLU A 230 17.57 33.22 6.30
CA GLU A 230 17.50 34.55 6.90
C GLU A 230 16.13 34.81 7.53
N LYS A 231 15.03 34.44 6.85
CA LYS A 231 13.66 34.51 7.39
C LYS A 231 13.53 33.68 8.67
N ASN A 232 14.01 32.43 8.67
CA ASN A 232 13.95 31.56 9.84
C ASN A 232 14.74 32.15 11.02
N ARG A 233 15.93 32.70 10.78
CA ARG A 233 16.72 33.40 11.83
C ARG A 233 16.03 34.65 12.37
N GLN A 234 15.32 35.39 11.53
CA GLN A 234 14.54 36.55 11.98
C GLN A 234 13.35 36.13 12.81
N HIS A 235 12.65 35.04 12.44
CA HIS A 235 11.54 34.49 13.20
C HIS A 235 11.99 34.07 14.60
N THR A 236 13.02 33.22 14.73
CA THR A 236 13.52 32.77 16.05
C THR A 236 13.90 33.93 16.98
N LYS A 237 14.50 35.00 16.44
CA LYS A 237 14.82 36.21 17.23
C LYS A 237 13.60 37.01 17.67
N SER A 238 12.49 36.91 16.93
CA SER A 238 11.22 37.54 17.25
C SER A 238 10.50 36.74 18.33
N THR A 239 10.49 35.40 18.23
CA THR A 239 9.87 34.50 19.20
C THR A 239 10.53 34.61 20.58
N ASP A 240 11.87 34.67 20.64
CA ASP A 240 12.64 34.91 21.90
C ASP A 240 12.29 36.26 22.60
N ARG A 241 11.62 37.20 21.90
CA ARG A 241 11.20 38.49 22.45
C ARG A 241 9.73 38.54 22.88
N THR A 242 8.91 37.58 22.45
CA THR A 242 7.44 37.59 22.64
C THR A 242 6.98 36.72 23.82
N ASP A 243 7.88 35.97 24.47
CA ASP A 243 7.55 35.10 25.62
C ASP A 243 7.07 35.83 26.88
N GLU A 244 7.03 37.18 26.91
CA GLU A 244 6.58 37.95 28.09
C GLU A 244 5.14 38.48 28.06
N GLU A 245 4.37 38.45 26.96
CA GLU A 245 2.99 39.01 26.96
C GLU A 245 2.03 38.39 25.90
N ASP A 246 1.80 37.08 25.91
CA ASP A 246 0.78 36.47 25.03
C ASP A 246 -0.64 36.76 25.56
N LYS A 247 -1.24 37.86 25.07
CA LYS A 247 -2.59 38.33 25.46
C LYS A 247 -3.73 37.42 24.98
N PHE A 248 -3.46 36.54 24.01
CA PHE A 248 -4.43 35.61 23.43
C PHE A 248 -3.98 34.17 23.70
N PRO A 249 -4.72 33.39 24.51
CA PRO A 249 -4.36 32.00 24.77
C PRO A 249 -4.33 31.19 23.46
N MET A 250 -3.32 30.35 23.30
CA MET A 250 -3.20 29.47 22.14
C MET A 250 -4.38 28.50 22.10
N PHE A 251 -5.19 28.55 21.03
CA PHE A 251 -6.38 27.71 20.90
C PHE A 251 -6.03 26.23 20.60
N PRO A 252 -6.88 25.27 21.01
CA PRO A 252 -6.60 23.84 20.92
C PRO A 252 -6.29 23.33 19.51
N HIS A 253 -6.87 23.94 18.47
CA HIS A 253 -6.58 23.56 17.09
C HIS A 253 -5.09 23.77 16.70
N SER A 254 -4.40 24.72 17.33
CA SER A 254 -2.96 24.95 17.15
C SER A 254 -2.13 23.83 17.79
N LEU A 255 -2.71 23.05 18.70
CA LEU A 255 -2.06 21.96 19.40
C LEU A 255 -2.11 20.61 18.63
N PHE A 256 -2.92 20.45 17.56
CA PHE A 256 -2.81 19.28 16.66
C PHE A 256 -1.43 19.18 16.00
N VAL A 257 -0.65 20.27 16.06
CA VAL A 257 0.75 20.37 15.63
C VAL A 257 1.72 19.63 16.57
N HIS A 258 1.31 19.32 17.81
CA HIS A 258 2.24 18.93 18.87
C HIS A 258 2.48 17.44 19.07
N SER A 259 1.90 16.54 18.28
CA SER A 259 2.24 15.12 18.39
C SER A 259 3.61 14.85 17.74
N PRO A 260 4.65 14.44 18.51
CA PRO A 260 5.94 14.03 17.94
C PRO A 260 5.77 12.68 17.24
N THR A 261 5.24 12.70 16.02
CA THR A 261 5.13 11.53 15.14
C THR A 261 6.24 11.57 14.09
N LYS A 262 6.69 10.40 13.65
CA LYS A 262 7.65 10.31 12.52
C LYS A 262 7.08 10.89 11.23
N ALA A 263 5.76 10.81 11.04
CA ALA A 263 5.09 11.52 9.95
C ALA A 263 5.18 13.05 10.09
N ARG A 264 5.16 13.61 11.31
CA ARG A 264 5.40 15.04 11.53
C ARG A 264 6.82 15.44 11.18
N ASP A 265 7.82 14.69 11.65
CA ASP A 265 9.23 14.93 11.32
C ASP A 265 9.39 14.97 9.79
N LYS A 266 8.81 13.99 9.10
CA LYS A 266 8.85 13.93 7.63
C LYS A 266 8.14 15.10 6.94
N THR A 267 7.00 15.53 7.48
CA THR A 267 6.23 16.67 6.97
C THR A 267 7.05 17.95 7.08
N THR A 268 7.68 18.19 8.23
CA THR A 268 8.52 19.37 8.48
C THR A 268 9.71 19.40 7.53
N GLU A 269 10.43 18.28 7.43
CA GLU A 269 11.53 18.06 6.49
C GLU A 269 11.15 18.44 5.05
N LEU A 270 10.09 17.83 4.51
CA LEU A 270 9.64 18.09 3.15
C LEU A 270 9.16 19.53 2.95
N SER A 271 8.57 20.13 3.98
CA SER A 271 8.12 21.52 3.97
C SER A 271 9.27 22.50 3.82
N GLU A 272 10.41 22.26 4.49
CA GLU A 272 11.58 23.13 4.41
C GLU A 272 12.12 23.21 2.98
N ALA A 273 12.33 22.05 2.34
CA ALA A 273 12.75 21.98 0.93
C ALA A 273 11.70 22.62 0.00
N SER A 274 10.41 22.36 0.24
CA SER A 274 9.31 22.95 -0.53
C SER A 274 9.26 24.47 -0.37
N GLY A 275 9.61 25.02 0.79
CA GLY A 275 9.73 26.45 1.06
C GLY A 275 10.82 27.11 0.23
N ILE A 276 11.98 26.46 0.08
CA ILE A 276 13.07 26.93 -0.79
C ILE A 276 12.61 26.98 -2.25
N ILE A 277 11.88 25.96 -2.72
CA ILE A 277 11.32 25.92 -4.08
C ILE A 277 10.29 27.05 -4.29
N LEU A 278 9.53 27.42 -3.25
CA LEU A 278 8.54 28.50 -3.32
C LEU A 278 9.23 29.84 -3.50
N GLU A 279 10.25 30.08 -2.70
CA GLU A 279 11.03 31.30 -2.76
C GLU A 279 11.81 31.39 -4.09
N ALA A 280 12.36 30.28 -4.58
CA ALA A 280 12.97 30.21 -5.91
C ALA A 280 11.97 30.54 -7.03
N THR A 281 10.72 30.09 -6.89
CA THR A 281 9.63 30.43 -7.81
C THR A 281 9.33 31.94 -7.77
N LYS A 282 9.25 32.54 -6.57
CA LYS A 282 9.05 33.99 -6.40
C LYS A 282 10.18 34.81 -7.05
N LEU A 283 11.43 34.40 -6.85
CA LEU A 283 12.60 35.03 -7.50
C LEU A 283 12.51 34.94 -9.03
N LEU A 284 12.19 33.76 -9.57
CA LEU A 284 12.04 33.56 -11.01
C LEU A 284 10.92 34.44 -11.61
N ALA A 285 9.80 34.60 -10.90
CA ALA A 285 8.71 35.48 -11.31
C ALA A 285 9.15 36.95 -11.36
N ALA A 286 9.90 37.40 -10.34
CA ALA A 286 10.40 38.76 -10.25
C ALA A 286 11.37 39.11 -11.40
N GLU A 287 12.26 38.18 -11.78
CA GLU A 287 13.20 38.38 -12.89
C GLU A 287 12.49 38.56 -14.24
N ARG A 288 11.39 37.84 -14.46
CA ARG A 288 10.65 37.86 -15.75
C ARG A 288 9.70 39.05 -15.91
N ARG A 289 9.52 39.89 -14.87
CA ARG A 289 8.54 41.01 -14.86
C ARG A 289 7.12 40.60 -15.30
N SER A 290 6.75 39.34 -15.05
CA SER A 290 5.47 38.76 -15.45
C SER A 290 5.02 37.73 -14.41
N HIS A 291 3.70 37.49 -14.30
CA HIS A 291 3.20 36.29 -13.63
C HIS A 291 3.86 35.08 -14.31
N ILE A 292 4.32 34.08 -13.56
CA ILE A 292 4.78 32.81 -14.17
C ILE A 292 3.55 32.19 -14.79
N PRO A 293 3.39 32.18 -16.13
CA PRO A 293 2.28 31.46 -16.70
C PRO A 293 2.54 29.99 -16.42
N SER A 294 1.52 29.20 -16.09
CA SER A 294 1.65 27.73 -16.11
C SER A 294 2.05 27.21 -17.51
N TYR A 295 2.08 28.10 -18.53
CA TYR A 295 2.48 27.83 -19.90
C TYR A 295 3.02 29.09 -20.60
N ASP A 296 4.34 29.20 -20.79
CA ASP A 296 4.94 30.26 -21.63
C ASP A 296 4.73 29.91 -23.12
N LYS A 297 3.94 30.70 -23.85
CA LYS A 297 3.72 30.52 -25.30
C LYS A 297 4.95 30.89 -26.15
N SER A 298 5.95 31.56 -25.57
CA SER A 298 7.11 32.10 -26.29
C SER A 298 8.40 31.26 -26.13
N ASN A 299 8.52 30.47 -25.07
CA ASN A 299 9.58 29.48 -24.87
C ASN A 299 8.98 28.12 -24.53
N LYS A 300 9.27 27.10 -25.35
CA LYS A 300 8.71 25.74 -25.27
C LYS A 300 9.12 24.91 -24.02
N VAL A 301 9.48 25.53 -22.89
CA VAL A 301 9.83 24.82 -21.65
C VAL A 301 9.00 25.39 -20.50
N ALA A 302 8.08 24.58 -19.98
CA ALA A 302 7.28 24.95 -18.81
C ALA A 302 8.17 24.95 -17.56
N VAL A 303 7.98 25.93 -16.68
CA VAL A 303 8.72 26.07 -15.40
C VAL A 303 8.57 24.81 -14.52
N SER A 304 7.49 24.05 -14.70
CA SER A 304 7.22 22.76 -14.05
C SER A 304 7.99 21.55 -14.61
N GLN A 305 8.88 21.72 -15.59
CA GLN A 305 9.63 20.59 -16.18
C GLN A 305 11.00 20.33 -15.54
N PHE A 306 11.41 21.14 -14.56
CA PHE A 306 12.63 20.89 -13.82
C PHE A 306 12.39 19.79 -12.78
N ASP A 307 12.99 18.61 -13.02
CA ASP A 307 13.08 17.56 -12.02
C ASP A 307 13.99 18.02 -10.87
N LEU A 308 13.42 18.14 -9.68
CA LEU A 308 14.11 18.53 -8.45
C LEU A 308 14.26 17.36 -7.49
N ASP A 309 14.06 16.11 -7.92
CA ASP A 309 14.19 14.95 -7.05
C ASP A 309 15.60 14.85 -6.44
N TRP A 310 16.64 15.27 -7.17
CA TRP A 310 18.01 15.39 -6.65
C TRP A 310 18.12 16.37 -5.46
N PHE A 311 17.31 17.44 -5.47
CA PHE A 311 17.30 18.45 -4.42
C PHE A 311 16.65 17.86 -3.17
N PHE A 312 15.54 17.14 -3.33
CA PHE A 312 14.93 16.39 -2.23
C PHE A 312 15.89 15.31 -1.69
N ALA A 313 16.50 14.49 -2.54
CA ALA A 313 17.43 13.43 -2.11
C ALA A 313 18.65 13.97 -1.32
N ARG A 314 19.10 15.20 -1.60
CA ARG A 314 20.16 15.87 -0.82
C ARG A 314 19.70 16.25 0.59
N HIS A 315 18.44 16.64 0.74
CA HIS A 315 17.88 17.05 2.04
C HIS A 315 17.34 15.84 2.83
N PHE A 316 17.03 14.73 2.16
CA PHE A 316 16.38 13.56 2.77
C PHE A 316 17.18 12.28 2.48
N PRO A 317 18.11 11.89 3.37
CA PRO A 317 18.74 10.58 3.29
C PRO A 317 17.68 9.47 3.48
N PRO A 318 17.98 8.22 3.06
CA PRO A 318 17.08 7.08 3.26
C PRO A 318 16.67 6.93 4.73
N ASP A 319 15.36 6.83 4.97
CA ASP A 319 14.76 6.69 6.30
C ASP A 319 14.08 5.32 6.41
N THR A 320 14.36 4.59 7.49
CA THR A 320 13.77 3.30 7.80
C THR A 320 12.25 3.36 7.97
N CYS A 321 11.69 4.52 8.35
CA CYS A 321 10.24 4.72 8.45
C CYS A 321 9.54 4.86 7.08
N PHE A 322 10.30 5.15 6.03
CA PHE A 322 9.83 5.39 4.66
C PHE A 322 10.64 4.56 3.65
N PRO A 323 10.55 3.22 3.71
CA PRO A 323 11.25 2.38 2.75
C PRO A 323 10.79 2.73 1.33
N ALA A 324 11.77 3.08 0.51
CA ALA A 324 11.59 3.48 -0.89
C ALA A 324 12.45 2.59 -1.81
N ASP A 325 12.54 1.31 -1.46
CA ASP A 325 13.41 0.36 -2.12
C ASP A 325 12.99 0.14 -3.58
N LEU A 326 14.00 0.06 -4.45
CA LEU A 326 13.86 -0.25 -5.86
C LEU A 326 14.81 -1.40 -6.24
N PRO A 327 14.41 -2.27 -7.18
CA PRO A 327 13.14 -2.28 -7.89
C PRO A 327 11.95 -2.72 -7.00
N CYS A 328 10.75 -2.28 -7.34
CA CYS A 328 9.53 -2.72 -6.66
C CYS A 328 9.30 -4.23 -6.84
N ASP A 329 8.93 -4.92 -5.76
CA ASP A 329 8.48 -6.31 -5.83
C ASP A 329 7.04 -6.39 -6.39
N HIS A 330 6.94 -6.71 -7.67
CA HIS A 330 5.68 -6.93 -8.37
C HIS A 330 4.88 -8.14 -7.86
N THR A 331 5.51 -9.04 -7.09
CA THR A 331 4.87 -10.21 -6.47
C THR A 331 4.39 -9.96 -5.04
N ALA A 332 4.66 -8.76 -4.49
CA ALA A 332 4.28 -8.40 -3.14
C ALA A 332 2.76 -8.52 -2.93
N LYS A 333 2.39 -9.34 -1.93
CA LYS A 333 1.01 -9.62 -1.55
C LYS A 333 0.39 -8.49 -0.70
N TYR A 334 1.20 -7.83 0.12
CA TYR A 334 0.75 -6.79 1.06
C TYR A 334 1.22 -5.40 0.63
N ARG A 335 0.43 -4.39 1.01
CA ARG A 335 0.74 -2.97 0.77
C ARG A 335 1.80 -2.49 1.77
N ILE A 336 2.74 -1.67 1.32
CA ILE A 336 3.57 -0.86 2.22
C ILE A 336 2.71 0.27 2.81
N HIS A 337 2.90 0.63 4.08
CA HIS A 337 2.10 1.64 4.79
C HIS A 337 2.14 3.04 4.17
N SER A 338 3.23 3.40 3.49
CA SER A 338 3.35 4.68 2.78
C SER A 338 2.65 4.72 1.41
N GLY A 339 2.16 3.57 0.93
CA GLY A 339 1.65 3.40 -0.43
C GLY A 339 2.72 3.09 -1.48
N TRP A 340 4.01 3.12 -1.10
CA TRP A 340 5.13 2.88 -2.03
C TRP A 340 4.98 1.56 -2.80
N CYS A 341 5.35 1.58 -4.08
CA CYS A 341 5.21 0.45 -5.00
C CYS A 341 3.77 -0.06 -5.23
N ASN A 342 2.74 0.73 -4.90
CA ASN A 342 1.40 0.48 -5.43
C ASN A 342 1.43 0.52 -6.96
N ASN A 343 1.89 1.64 -7.51
CA ASN A 343 2.19 1.78 -8.94
C ASN A 343 3.62 1.31 -9.24
N LEU A 344 3.76 0.22 -9.98
CA LEU A 344 5.08 -0.39 -10.25
C LEU A 344 5.94 0.42 -11.25
N ARG A 345 5.31 1.22 -12.12
CA ARG A 345 6.03 2.09 -13.08
C ARG A 345 6.51 3.38 -12.45
N ARG A 346 5.69 3.93 -11.55
CA ARG A 346 5.88 5.23 -10.87
C ARG A 346 5.54 5.08 -9.38
N PRO A 347 6.47 4.53 -8.58
CA PRO A 347 6.22 4.12 -7.20
C PRO A 347 5.79 5.23 -6.25
N GLU A 348 5.93 6.49 -6.64
CA GLU A 348 5.54 7.68 -5.89
C GLU A 348 4.04 8.02 -5.95
N LYS A 349 3.30 7.50 -6.93
CA LYS A 349 1.90 7.90 -7.18
C LYS A 349 0.95 7.39 -6.09
N GLY A 350 0.14 8.29 -5.53
CA GLY A 350 -0.83 7.99 -4.47
C GLY A 350 -0.22 7.78 -3.08
N ASN A 351 1.09 7.97 -2.92
CA ASN A 351 1.76 7.78 -1.64
C ASN A 351 1.43 8.90 -0.64
N ALA A 352 1.73 8.61 0.63
CA ALA A 352 1.80 9.63 1.65
C ALA A 352 2.87 10.69 1.33
N PHE A 353 2.66 11.91 1.84
CA PHE A 353 3.56 13.06 1.68
C PHE A 353 3.77 13.52 0.22
N GLN A 354 2.73 13.36 -0.60
CA GLN A 354 2.68 13.86 -1.97
C GLN A 354 1.83 15.14 -2.05
N PRO A 355 2.15 16.08 -2.95
CA PRO A 355 1.29 17.22 -3.23
C PRO A 355 -0.10 16.76 -3.68
N PHE A 356 -1.14 17.51 -3.32
CA PHE A 356 -2.45 17.29 -3.91
C PHE A 356 -2.42 17.61 -5.41
N LEU A 357 -3.26 16.93 -6.18
CA LEU A 357 -3.38 17.14 -7.61
C LEU A 357 -4.31 18.33 -7.92
N HIS A 358 -4.01 19.03 -9.00
CA HIS A 358 -4.85 20.11 -9.52
C HIS A 358 -5.73 19.60 -10.67
N LEU A 359 -7.05 19.56 -10.47
CA LEU A 359 -8.01 19.32 -11.57
C LEU A 359 -8.15 20.52 -12.50
N LEU A 360 -7.89 21.71 -11.97
CA LEU A 360 -7.84 22.99 -12.68
C LEU A 360 -6.58 23.74 -12.23
N PRO A 361 -5.99 24.60 -13.09
CA PRO A 361 -4.87 25.45 -12.69
C PRO A 361 -5.22 26.25 -11.42
N PRO A 362 -4.31 26.33 -10.43
CA PRO A 362 -4.58 27.04 -9.19
C PRO A 362 -4.74 28.56 -9.42
N GLN A 363 -5.55 29.18 -8.58
CA GLN A 363 -5.86 30.61 -8.62
C GLN A 363 -5.39 31.29 -7.32
N TYR A 364 -4.23 31.92 -7.40
CA TYR A 364 -3.67 32.84 -6.40
C TYR A 364 -3.69 34.27 -6.97
N ASP A 365 -3.81 35.29 -6.12
CA ASP A 365 -3.86 36.71 -6.55
C ASP A 365 -2.57 37.14 -7.26
N ASP A 366 -1.41 36.59 -6.86
CA ASP A 366 -0.11 36.78 -7.52
C ASP A 366 0.24 35.64 -8.50
N GLY A 367 -0.66 34.67 -8.68
CA GLY A 367 -0.43 33.46 -9.45
C GLY A 367 0.54 32.46 -8.82
N ILE A 368 0.99 32.67 -7.59
CA ILE A 368 2.02 31.83 -6.95
C ILE A 368 1.58 31.34 -5.57
N ASP A 369 1.30 32.23 -4.63
CA ASP A 369 1.18 31.87 -3.21
C ASP A 369 0.15 32.70 -2.43
N ILE A 370 -0.19 33.92 -2.89
CA ILE A 370 -1.10 34.81 -2.15
C ILE A 370 -2.54 34.33 -2.38
N PRO A 371 -3.26 33.88 -1.33
CA PRO A 371 -4.63 33.40 -1.46
C PRO A 371 -5.54 34.44 -2.12
N ARG A 372 -6.52 33.96 -2.90
CA ARG A 372 -7.45 34.82 -3.62
C ARG A 372 -8.16 35.78 -2.66
N SER A 373 -8.02 37.07 -2.90
CA SER A 373 -8.66 38.15 -2.11
C SER A 373 -9.37 39.18 -2.98
N THR A 374 -9.18 39.11 -4.30
CA THR A 374 -9.75 40.03 -5.28
C THR A 374 -10.92 39.39 -6.03
N SER A 375 -12.03 40.13 -6.12
CA SER A 375 -13.23 39.78 -6.88
C SER A 375 -12.95 39.81 -8.39
N SER A 376 -13.71 39.03 -9.16
CA SER A 376 -13.72 39.07 -10.63
C SER A 376 -13.98 40.47 -11.22
N THR A 377 -14.63 41.35 -10.46
CA THR A 377 -14.90 42.75 -10.81
C THR A 377 -13.79 43.73 -10.40
N GLY A 378 -12.75 43.25 -9.69
CA GLY A 378 -11.65 44.06 -9.15
C GLY A 378 -11.86 44.57 -7.71
N GLY A 379 -13.03 44.33 -7.10
CA GLY A 379 -13.30 44.58 -5.68
C GLY A 379 -12.59 43.61 -4.73
N ARG A 380 -12.85 43.70 -3.42
CA ARG A 380 -12.40 42.68 -2.45
C ARG A 380 -13.41 41.55 -2.35
N LEU A 381 -12.92 40.33 -2.20
CA LEU A 381 -13.78 39.20 -1.88
C LEU A 381 -14.38 39.34 -0.48
N PRO A 382 -15.58 38.80 -0.26
CA PRO A 382 -16.22 38.85 1.04
C PRO A 382 -15.41 38.11 2.10
N ASN A 383 -15.49 38.61 3.33
CA ASN A 383 -14.89 37.96 4.49
C ASN A 383 -15.52 36.56 4.69
N PRO A 384 -14.74 35.49 4.88
CA PRO A 384 -15.25 34.14 5.11
C PRO A 384 -16.28 34.01 6.25
N ARG A 385 -16.12 34.76 7.35
CA ARG A 385 -17.09 34.79 8.46
C ARG A 385 -18.40 35.47 8.07
N VAL A 386 -18.35 36.52 7.24
CA VAL A 386 -19.57 37.15 6.69
C VAL A 386 -20.32 36.18 5.79
N ILE A 387 -19.62 35.43 4.93
CA ILE A 387 -20.23 34.38 4.11
C ILE A 387 -20.85 33.30 5.01
N SER A 388 -20.14 32.88 6.07
CA SER A 388 -20.65 31.92 7.04
C SER A 388 -21.96 32.41 7.71
N ASN A 389 -21.99 33.65 8.20
CA ASN A 389 -23.15 34.23 8.87
C ASN A 389 -24.38 34.37 7.95
N VAL A 390 -24.18 34.69 6.67
CA VAL A 390 -25.31 34.95 5.74
C VAL A 390 -25.73 33.67 5.01
N VAL A 391 -24.77 32.96 4.41
CA VAL A 391 -25.03 31.80 3.55
C VAL A 391 -25.16 30.52 4.37
N HIS A 392 -24.35 30.37 5.43
CA HIS A 392 -24.18 29.11 6.17
C HIS A 392 -24.66 29.17 7.63
N HIS A 393 -25.63 30.04 7.95
CA HIS A 393 -26.24 30.07 9.28
C HIS A 393 -26.88 28.72 9.63
N ASP A 394 -27.10 28.49 10.93
CA ASP A 394 -27.72 27.24 11.39
C ASP A 394 -29.20 27.21 11.04
N ALA A 395 -29.60 26.12 10.40
CA ALA A 395 -30.98 25.73 10.23
C ALA A 395 -31.10 24.22 10.40
N PHE A 396 -32.12 23.80 11.14
CA PHE A 396 -32.34 22.39 11.41
C PHE A 396 -33.14 21.75 10.28
N ILE A 397 -32.45 21.30 9.23
CA ILE A 397 -33.04 20.57 8.10
C ILE A 397 -32.51 19.13 8.08
N GLU A 398 -33.37 18.19 8.46
CA GLU A 398 -33.02 16.78 8.50
C GLU A 398 -33.18 16.11 7.13
N HIS A 399 -32.32 15.13 6.86
CA HIS A 399 -32.54 14.23 5.73
C HIS A 399 -33.61 13.20 6.12
N GLY A 400 -34.70 13.13 5.35
CA GLY A 400 -35.84 12.26 5.67
C GLY A 400 -35.64 10.74 5.49
N LYS A 401 -34.39 10.24 5.42
CA LYS A 401 -34.12 8.81 5.16
C LYS A 401 -32.83 8.27 5.78
N TYR A 402 -31.74 9.02 5.71
CA TYR A 402 -30.43 8.51 6.08
C TYR A 402 -30.10 8.78 7.56
N SER A 403 -29.49 7.79 8.20
CA SER A 403 -29.01 7.89 9.58
C SER A 403 -27.75 8.75 9.65
N HIS A 404 -27.39 9.19 10.85
CA HIS A 404 -26.23 10.03 11.09
C HIS A 404 -24.91 9.28 10.84
N MET A 405 -24.95 7.94 10.85
CA MET A 405 -23.84 7.07 10.47
C MET A 405 -23.25 7.41 9.09
N ILE A 406 -24.06 7.91 8.14
CA ILE A 406 -23.55 8.27 6.81
C ILE A 406 -22.60 9.49 6.86
N MET A 407 -22.86 10.46 7.74
CA MET A 407 -21.94 11.57 8.00
C MET A 407 -20.66 11.04 8.63
N GLN A 408 -20.81 10.22 9.68
CA GLN A 408 -19.69 9.76 10.47
C GLN A 408 -18.75 8.84 9.69
N PHE A 409 -19.29 7.94 8.87
CA PHE A 409 -18.49 7.08 7.99
C PHE A 409 -17.80 7.90 6.89
N GLY A 410 -18.48 8.92 6.34
CA GLY A 410 -17.84 9.85 5.40
C GLY A 410 -16.61 10.55 5.99
N GLN A 411 -16.70 10.99 7.25
CA GLN A 411 -15.56 11.57 7.99
C GLN A 411 -14.45 10.55 8.24
N PHE A 412 -14.80 9.32 8.67
CA PHE A 412 -13.83 8.23 8.87
C PHE A 412 -13.05 7.91 7.58
N LEU A 413 -13.74 7.81 6.44
CA LEU A 413 -13.10 7.64 5.14
C LEU A 413 -12.23 8.85 4.77
N GLY A 414 -12.68 10.07 5.06
CA GLY A 414 -11.89 11.28 4.86
C GLY A 414 -10.58 11.25 5.66
N HIS A 415 -10.62 10.69 6.87
CA HIS A 415 -9.44 10.50 7.70
C HIS A 415 -8.52 9.37 7.23
N ASP A 416 -8.98 8.49 6.34
CA ASP A 416 -8.16 7.46 5.70
C ASP A 416 -7.35 8.02 4.52
N ILE A 417 -7.94 8.94 3.74
CA ILE A 417 -7.33 9.36 2.47
C ILE A 417 -6.80 10.78 2.46
N THR A 418 -7.32 11.70 3.30
CA THR A 418 -6.97 13.12 3.22
C THR A 418 -6.60 13.75 4.56
N HIS A 419 -5.40 14.34 4.59
CA HIS A 419 -4.95 15.23 5.66
C HIS A 419 -3.98 16.26 5.08
N ALA A 420 -4.40 17.53 5.02
CA ALA A 420 -3.50 18.64 4.72
C ALA A 420 -2.96 19.20 6.04
N PRO A 421 -1.71 18.89 6.45
CA PRO A 421 -1.18 19.33 7.74
C PRO A 421 -1.05 20.85 7.80
N LEU A 422 -1.01 21.41 9.00
CA LEU A 422 -0.86 22.85 9.24
C LEU A 422 0.62 23.24 9.32
N SER A 423 0.97 24.41 8.77
CA SER A 423 2.33 24.94 8.86
C SER A 423 2.74 25.21 10.30
N THR A 424 4.00 24.93 10.60
CA THR A 424 4.63 25.17 11.91
C THR A 424 5.67 26.29 11.81
N GLY A 425 6.12 26.81 12.94
CA GLY A 425 7.32 27.63 13.00
C GLY A 425 8.59 26.79 12.78
N PRO A 426 9.76 27.44 12.74
CA PRO A 426 11.07 26.78 12.80
C PRO A 426 11.12 25.68 13.87
N ASN A 427 11.82 24.58 13.59
CA ASN A 427 11.93 23.43 14.49
C ASN A 427 10.61 22.74 14.89
N GLY A 428 9.49 23.03 14.22
CA GLY A 428 8.20 22.36 14.45
C GLY A 428 7.36 22.94 15.59
N GLU A 429 7.65 24.16 16.04
CA GLU A 429 6.84 24.87 17.04
C GLU A 429 5.45 25.27 16.50
N ALA A 430 4.43 25.27 17.38
CA ALA A 430 3.08 25.67 16.97
C ALA A 430 3.00 27.18 16.76
N LEU A 431 2.15 27.60 15.83
CA LEU A 431 1.92 29.01 15.53
C LEU A 431 0.66 29.50 16.24
N ASN A 432 0.80 30.50 17.11
CA ASN A 432 -0.34 31.19 17.71
C ASN A 432 -0.89 32.26 16.75
N CYS A 433 -1.73 31.86 15.79
CA CYS A 433 -2.32 32.76 14.78
C CYS A 433 -3.63 33.43 15.25
N SER A 434 -3.80 33.64 16.55
CA SER A 434 -5.05 34.16 17.14
C SER A 434 -5.20 35.68 16.97
N SER A 435 -4.10 36.42 17.04
CA SER A 435 -4.11 37.87 16.81
C SER A 435 -4.35 38.19 15.33
N CYS A 436 -5.11 39.25 15.04
CA CYS A 436 -5.37 39.71 13.67
C CYS A 436 -4.11 40.19 12.91
N ASP A 437 -3.04 40.57 13.62
CA ASP A 437 -1.77 40.98 13.02
C ASP A 437 -0.73 39.85 12.93
N SER A 438 -1.11 38.63 13.33
CA SER A 438 -0.23 37.44 13.40
C SER A 438 0.47 37.10 12.07
N PHE A 439 -0.09 37.50 10.92
CA PHE A 439 0.60 37.41 9.63
C PHE A 439 1.98 38.11 9.63
N ARG A 440 2.11 39.21 10.39
CA ARG A 440 3.32 40.03 10.47
C ARG A 440 4.11 39.79 11.76
N THR A 441 3.41 39.57 12.87
CA THR A 441 4.01 39.45 14.20
C THR A 441 4.45 38.03 14.53
N VAL A 442 3.79 37.03 13.96
CA VAL A 442 4.07 35.61 14.18
C VAL A 442 4.67 35.00 12.91
N SER A 443 3.89 34.80 11.85
CA SER A 443 4.34 34.09 10.64
C SER A 443 3.53 34.46 9.41
N GLU A 444 4.17 34.47 8.23
CA GLU A 444 3.48 34.61 6.93
C GLU A 444 2.48 33.46 6.65
N ASN A 445 2.55 32.37 7.43
CA ASN A 445 1.58 31.28 7.40
C ASN A 445 0.35 31.51 8.30
N CYS A 446 0.27 32.62 9.05
CA CYS A 446 -0.92 33.01 9.79
C CYS A 446 -1.84 33.87 8.92
N LEU A 447 -3.08 33.41 8.65
CA LEU A 447 -4.08 34.18 7.89
C LEU A 447 -5.40 34.28 8.67
N PRO A 448 -5.38 34.92 9.85
CA PRO A 448 -6.54 35.02 10.74
C PRO A 448 -7.74 35.64 10.01
N ILE A 449 -8.94 35.15 10.30
CA ILE A 449 -10.20 35.60 9.68
C ILE A 449 -10.83 36.67 10.59
N PRO A 450 -10.94 37.94 10.15
CA PRO A 450 -11.51 39.00 10.98
C PRO A 450 -12.97 38.74 11.34
N VAL A 451 -13.34 38.97 12.60
CA VAL A 451 -14.74 38.98 13.04
C VAL A 451 -15.36 40.33 12.66
N PRO A 452 -16.52 40.37 11.96
CA PRO A 452 -17.17 41.63 11.60
C PRO A 452 -17.78 42.34 12.82
N GLU A 453 -17.95 43.66 12.73
CA GLU A 453 -18.51 44.50 13.82
C GLU A 453 -19.94 44.11 14.21
N ASP A 454 -20.72 43.61 13.26
CA ASP A 454 -22.09 43.15 13.41
C ASP A 454 -22.21 41.62 13.52
N ASP A 455 -21.14 40.92 13.93
CA ASP A 455 -21.18 39.47 14.11
C ASP A 455 -22.27 39.06 15.13
N PRO A 456 -23.11 38.07 14.80
CA PRO A 456 -24.24 37.69 15.65
C PRO A 456 -23.84 36.90 16.90
N PHE A 457 -22.60 36.39 16.98
CA PHE A 457 -22.17 35.50 18.07
C PHE A 457 -20.87 35.95 18.74
N PHE A 458 -19.81 36.19 17.96
CA PHE A 458 -18.52 36.58 18.48
C PHE A 458 -18.49 38.08 18.74
N SER A 459 -18.05 38.51 19.93
CA SER A 459 -17.73 39.92 20.16
C SER A 459 -16.66 40.38 19.16
N PRO A 460 -16.77 41.58 18.55
CA PRO A 460 -15.81 42.05 17.54
C PRO A 460 -14.44 42.41 18.12
N THR A 461 -14.34 42.54 19.44
CA THR A 461 -13.10 42.81 20.16
C THR A 461 -12.92 41.87 21.35
N VAL A 462 -11.66 41.60 21.71
CA VAL A 462 -11.24 40.91 22.94
C VAL A 462 -10.19 41.78 23.61
N ASP A 463 -10.40 42.14 24.88
CA ASP A 463 -9.51 43.01 25.67
C ASP A 463 -9.13 44.34 25.00
N GLY A 464 -10.06 44.88 24.20
CA GLY A 464 -9.89 46.16 23.48
C GLY A 464 -9.24 46.04 22.10
N GLU A 465 -8.78 44.85 21.71
CA GLU A 465 -8.18 44.59 20.40
C GLU A 465 -9.17 43.92 19.44
N PRO A 466 -9.04 44.12 18.11
CA PRO A 466 -9.88 43.45 17.12
C PRO A 466 -9.80 41.93 17.23
N ARG A 467 -10.95 41.26 17.13
CA ARG A 467 -11.03 39.81 17.21
C ARG A 467 -10.88 39.17 15.83
N CYS A 468 -10.10 38.11 15.78
CA CYS A 468 -10.03 37.22 14.63
C CYS A 468 -10.24 35.76 15.03
N ILE A 469 -10.75 34.97 14.09
CA ILE A 469 -10.78 33.51 14.16
C ILE A 469 -9.43 33.02 13.66
N SER A 470 -8.72 32.24 14.49
CA SER A 470 -7.39 31.72 14.16
C SER A 470 -7.42 30.84 12.90
N PHE A 471 -6.45 31.05 12.02
CA PHE A 471 -6.29 30.23 10.81
C PHE A 471 -4.81 30.13 10.42
N ILE A 472 -4.34 28.91 10.26
CA ILE A 472 -2.97 28.56 9.85
C ILE A 472 -3.02 27.96 8.44
N ARG A 473 -2.13 28.41 7.54
CA ARG A 473 -2.00 27.86 6.19
C ARG A 473 -1.58 26.39 6.21
N SER A 474 -1.96 25.65 5.16
CA SER A 474 -1.54 24.25 5.01
C SER A 474 -0.06 24.18 4.64
N VAL A 475 0.62 23.14 5.12
CA VAL A 475 2.03 22.86 4.80
C VAL A 475 2.21 22.77 3.29
N ASN A 476 3.18 23.52 2.77
CA ASN A 476 3.57 23.45 1.37
C ASN A 476 4.35 22.16 1.11
N GLY A 477 3.97 21.43 0.05
CA GLY A 477 4.64 20.19 -0.34
C GLY A 477 4.97 20.11 -1.81
N GLN A 478 5.12 21.26 -2.46
CA GLN A 478 5.45 21.33 -3.87
C GLN A 478 6.81 20.68 -4.14
N ARG A 479 6.89 19.92 -5.24
CA ARG A 479 8.12 19.23 -5.67
C ARG A 479 8.78 19.87 -6.88
N GLN A 480 8.15 20.87 -7.48
CA GLN A 480 8.58 21.53 -8.71
C GLN A 480 8.41 23.03 -8.58
N LEU A 481 9.14 23.80 -9.39
CA LEU A 481 8.92 25.25 -9.49
C LEU A 481 7.51 25.53 -10.03
N GLY A 482 6.78 26.42 -9.37
CA GLY A 482 5.39 26.68 -9.69
C GLY A 482 4.58 27.23 -8.51
N PRO A 483 3.26 27.37 -8.69
CA PRO A 483 2.37 27.82 -7.62
C PRO A 483 2.43 26.87 -6.42
N ARG A 484 2.17 27.41 -5.23
CA ARG A 484 2.11 26.67 -3.97
C ARG A 484 1.17 25.47 -4.13
N SER A 485 1.63 24.31 -3.68
CA SER A 485 0.83 23.08 -3.69
C SER A 485 0.99 22.38 -2.34
N PRO A 486 0.00 22.53 -1.44
CA PRO A 486 -0.03 21.78 -0.19
C PRO A 486 0.08 20.26 -0.38
N MET A 487 0.66 19.56 0.60
CA MET A 487 0.74 18.09 0.59
C MET A 487 -0.42 17.41 1.31
N ASN A 488 -0.67 16.16 0.91
CA ASN A 488 -1.39 15.18 1.69
C ASN A 488 -0.40 14.41 2.58
N LYS A 489 -0.63 14.38 3.90
CA LYS A 489 0.17 13.59 4.85
C LYS A 489 -0.14 12.08 4.78
N LEU A 490 -1.31 11.71 4.27
CA LEU A 490 -1.79 10.32 4.22
C LEU A 490 -1.61 9.67 2.85
N THR A 491 -1.68 8.33 2.80
CA THR A 491 -1.84 7.62 1.52
C THR A 491 -3.16 8.02 0.86
N ALA A 492 -3.25 7.90 -0.47
CA ALA A 492 -4.50 8.17 -1.17
C ALA A 492 -5.48 6.99 -1.15
N PHE A 493 -5.03 5.79 -0.74
CA PHE A 493 -5.76 4.54 -0.92
C PHE A 493 -6.75 4.30 0.21
N LEU A 494 -7.83 3.56 -0.08
CA LEU A 494 -8.72 3.01 0.96
C LEU A 494 -8.07 1.76 1.53
N ASP A 495 -7.09 1.94 2.40
CA ASP A 495 -6.24 0.88 2.95
C ASP A 495 -6.28 0.79 4.48
N GLY A 496 -7.13 1.59 5.13
CA GLY A 496 -7.27 1.62 6.57
C GLY A 496 -6.09 2.29 7.28
N SER A 497 -5.28 3.10 6.59
CA SER A 497 -4.25 3.95 7.21
C SER A 497 -4.78 4.78 8.38
N VAL A 498 -6.07 5.12 8.41
CA VAL A 498 -6.75 5.73 9.58
C VAL A 498 -6.62 4.91 10.87
N ILE A 499 -6.43 3.59 10.75
CA ILE A 499 -6.19 2.63 11.83
C ILE A 499 -4.70 2.30 11.95
N TYR A 500 -4.02 2.11 10.81
CA TYR A 500 -2.68 1.48 10.74
C TYR A 500 -1.50 2.45 10.60
N GLY A 501 -1.76 3.73 10.37
CA GLY A 501 -0.74 4.73 10.09
C GLY A 501 -0.34 4.77 8.61
N SER A 502 0.32 5.85 8.21
CA SER A 502 0.82 6.05 6.84
C SER A 502 2.33 5.78 6.72
N THR A 503 2.95 5.25 7.77
CA THR A 503 4.39 4.97 7.86
C THR A 503 4.63 3.65 8.58
N VAL A 504 5.77 2.99 8.30
CA VAL A 504 6.13 1.74 8.98
C VAL A 504 6.29 1.96 10.48
N CYS A 505 6.90 3.08 10.88
CA CYS A 505 7.13 3.40 12.28
C CYS A 505 5.85 3.71 13.06
N GLU A 506 4.85 4.37 12.46
CA GLU A 506 3.54 4.54 13.09
C GLU A 506 2.84 3.20 13.26
N ALA A 507 2.87 2.36 12.23
CA ALA A 507 2.28 1.03 12.29
C ALA A 507 2.91 0.18 13.41
N ASP A 508 4.25 0.14 13.47
CA ASP A 508 4.99 -0.61 14.49
C ASP A 508 4.70 -0.10 15.92
N ALA A 509 4.54 1.22 16.09
CA ALA A 509 4.19 1.82 17.38
C ALA A 509 2.77 1.50 17.86
N LEU A 510 1.87 1.18 16.92
CA LEU A 510 0.48 0.80 17.19
C LEU A 510 0.31 -0.71 17.40
N ARG A 511 1.32 -1.53 17.10
CA ARG A 511 1.27 -2.99 17.23
C ARG A 511 1.74 -3.47 18.59
N THR A 512 1.21 -4.60 19.04
CA THR A 512 1.78 -5.35 20.18
C THR A 512 3.02 -6.14 19.78
N ASN A 513 3.20 -6.39 18.47
CA ASN A 513 4.17 -7.33 17.89
C ASN A 513 4.01 -8.75 18.47
N SER A 514 2.77 -9.11 18.82
CA SER A 514 2.37 -10.44 19.26
C SER A 514 0.96 -10.78 18.80
N GLY A 515 0.80 -11.94 18.15
CA GLY A 515 -0.49 -12.47 17.70
C GLY A 515 -1.15 -11.68 16.57
N GLY A 516 -0.39 -10.82 15.88
CA GLY A 516 -0.89 -9.92 14.84
C GLY A 516 -1.73 -8.75 15.36
N MET A 517 -1.69 -8.47 16.67
CA MET A 517 -2.62 -7.55 17.33
C MET A 517 -2.15 -6.09 17.32
N LEU A 518 -3.12 -5.18 17.36
CA LEU A 518 -2.91 -3.78 17.71
C LEU A 518 -2.91 -3.61 19.24
N ARG A 519 -2.10 -2.68 19.74
CA ARG A 519 -2.18 -2.18 21.13
C ARG A 519 -3.58 -1.62 21.34
N SER A 520 -4.19 -1.94 22.47
CA SER A 520 -5.54 -1.49 22.79
C SER A 520 -5.65 -1.09 24.26
N THR A 521 -6.63 -0.24 24.56
CA THR A 521 -7.12 -0.06 25.93
C THR A 521 -8.30 -1.01 26.12
N GLN A 522 -8.33 -1.75 27.22
CA GLN A 522 -9.43 -2.69 27.50
C GLN A 522 -10.60 -1.96 28.14
N SER A 523 -11.81 -2.13 27.60
CA SER A 523 -13.05 -1.72 28.27
C SER A 523 -13.42 -2.73 29.37
N THR A 524 -14.04 -2.27 30.47
CA THR A 524 -14.45 -3.17 31.56
C THR A 524 -15.82 -3.82 31.33
N ILE A 525 -16.64 -3.28 30.43
CA ILE A 525 -17.99 -3.79 30.12
C ILE A 525 -18.00 -4.79 28.98
N ASN A 526 -17.11 -4.63 28.02
CA ASN A 526 -17.02 -5.47 26.84
C ASN A 526 -15.54 -5.73 26.55
N PRO A 527 -15.09 -6.97 26.21
CA PRO A 527 -13.73 -7.21 25.72
C PRO A 527 -13.40 -6.53 24.38
N VAL A 528 -14.12 -5.46 24.03
CA VAL A 528 -13.88 -4.64 22.84
C VAL A 528 -12.55 -3.94 23.02
N SER A 529 -11.66 -4.18 22.07
CA SER A 529 -10.42 -3.44 21.94
C SER A 529 -10.74 -2.03 21.44
N ILE A 530 -10.73 -1.03 22.33
CA ILE A 530 -10.73 0.37 21.93
C ILE A 530 -9.28 0.82 21.65
N PRO A 531 -9.06 1.88 20.84
CA PRO A 531 -7.72 2.35 20.53
C PRO A 531 -6.92 2.64 21.82
N PRO A 532 -5.58 2.53 21.77
CA PRO A 532 -4.75 2.73 22.94
C PRO A 532 -4.81 4.20 23.37
N GLN A 533 -4.75 4.43 24.68
CA GLN A 533 -4.50 5.77 25.23
C GLN A 533 -3.21 6.34 24.66
N ALA A 534 -3.20 7.64 24.40
CA ALA A 534 -2.03 8.29 23.89
C ALA A 534 -0.95 8.44 24.98
N ASP A 535 0.29 8.07 24.66
CA ASP A 535 1.41 8.00 25.61
C ASP A 535 1.84 9.39 26.12
N ASP A 536 1.60 10.45 25.34
CA ASP A 536 1.90 11.84 25.71
C ASP A 536 0.60 12.60 26.02
N GLN A 537 0.34 12.87 27.30
CA GLN A 537 -0.84 13.64 27.72
C GLN A 537 -0.69 15.16 27.55
N SER A 538 0.46 15.67 27.06
CA SER A 538 0.58 17.06 26.61
C SER A 538 -0.25 17.35 25.33
N GLN A 539 -0.84 16.30 24.77
CA GLN A 539 -1.82 16.36 23.69
C GLN A 539 -3.03 17.20 24.07
N THR A 540 -3.66 17.76 23.05
CA THR A 540 -4.79 18.70 23.00
C THR A 540 -6.06 18.26 23.74
N CYS A 541 -6.00 17.12 24.44
CA CYS A 541 -7.12 16.47 25.07
C CYS A 541 -7.66 17.31 26.22
N GLN A 542 -8.80 17.93 25.99
CA GLN A 542 -9.40 18.83 26.97
C GLN A 542 -9.98 18.09 28.19
N SER A 543 -10.13 16.76 28.11
CA SER A 543 -10.57 15.91 29.20
C SER A 543 -9.43 15.25 30.01
N ALA A 544 -8.16 15.45 29.64
CA ALA A 544 -7.01 14.93 30.38
C ALA A 544 -6.76 15.69 31.70
N PRO A 545 -6.15 15.06 32.72
CA PRO A 545 -5.69 13.68 32.76
C PRO A 545 -6.81 12.68 33.10
N ARG A 546 -8.02 13.14 33.44
CA ARG A 546 -9.10 12.29 33.95
C ARG A 546 -9.61 11.30 32.90
N TYR A 547 -9.78 11.76 31.66
CA TYR A 547 -10.18 10.94 30.52
C TYR A 547 -9.19 11.21 29.37
N PRO A 548 -8.11 10.42 29.26
CA PRO A 548 -7.09 10.61 28.23
C PRO A 548 -7.63 10.34 26.83
N CYS A 549 -7.15 11.09 25.85
CA CYS A 549 -7.45 10.85 24.45
C CYS A 549 -6.67 9.64 23.93
N PHE A 550 -7.05 9.19 22.75
CA PHE A 550 -6.56 7.98 22.12
C PHE A 550 -5.55 8.28 21.02
N THR A 551 -4.73 7.28 20.68
CA THR A 551 -3.85 7.27 19.51
C THR A 551 -4.28 6.18 18.52
N SER A 552 -4.07 6.42 17.24
CA SER A 552 -4.43 5.51 16.14
C SER A 552 -3.57 5.84 14.91
N GLY A 553 -3.89 5.27 13.76
CA GLY A 553 -3.20 5.57 12.51
C GLY A 553 -3.37 7.01 12.03
N ASP A 554 -4.46 7.66 12.41
CA ASP A 554 -4.69 9.10 12.21
C ASP A 554 -4.81 9.84 13.55
N GLU A 555 -4.16 11.01 13.63
CA GLU A 555 -4.08 11.83 14.85
C GLU A 555 -5.42 12.48 15.25
N ARG A 556 -6.43 12.49 14.36
CA ARG A 556 -7.75 13.06 14.62
C ARG A 556 -8.72 12.04 15.23
N VAL A 557 -8.25 10.87 15.66
CA VAL A 557 -9.05 9.81 16.32
C VAL A 557 -9.90 10.34 17.49
N SER A 558 -9.40 11.35 18.21
CA SER A 558 -10.07 11.95 19.38
C SER A 558 -10.72 13.30 19.08
N GLN A 559 -10.95 13.64 17.80
CA GLN A 559 -11.56 14.92 17.42
C GLN A 559 -12.93 15.12 18.07
N HIS A 560 -13.75 14.06 18.14
CA HIS A 560 -14.97 13.98 18.96
C HIS A 560 -15.37 12.50 19.16
N PRO A 561 -16.19 12.17 20.18
CA PRO A 561 -16.54 10.79 20.55
C PRO A 561 -17.07 9.90 19.42
N ALA A 562 -17.83 10.47 18.47
CA ALA A 562 -18.35 9.70 17.34
C ALA A 562 -17.28 9.26 16.33
N VAL A 563 -16.20 10.03 16.13
CA VAL A 563 -15.02 9.57 15.36
C VAL A 563 -14.35 8.44 16.09
N THR A 564 -14.08 8.61 17.39
CA THR A 564 -13.45 7.59 18.22
C THR A 564 -14.25 6.29 18.19
N ALA A 565 -15.59 6.35 18.22
CA ALA A 565 -16.44 5.17 18.14
C ALA A 565 -16.25 4.37 16.84
N LEU A 566 -16.10 5.03 15.67
CA LEU A 566 -15.80 4.31 14.41
C LEU A 566 -14.38 3.77 14.35
N HIS A 567 -13.40 4.50 14.89
CA HIS A 567 -12.04 3.96 15.06
C HIS A 567 -12.06 2.71 15.94
N SER A 568 -12.77 2.73 17.07
CA SER A 568 -12.94 1.58 17.96
C SER A 568 -13.59 0.39 17.28
N LEU A 569 -14.60 0.62 16.42
CA LEU A 569 -15.27 -0.45 15.69
C LEU A 569 -14.30 -1.24 14.81
N PHE A 570 -13.55 -0.57 13.94
CA PHE A 570 -12.63 -1.25 13.02
C PHE A 570 -11.31 -1.67 13.68
N HIS A 571 -10.89 -1.00 14.75
CA HIS A 571 -9.77 -1.44 15.58
C HIS A 571 -10.11 -2.77 16.29
N GLY A 572 -11.30 -2.86 16.88
CA GLY A 572 -11.82 -4.09 17.44
C GLY A 572 -11.91 -5.21 16.39
N ASP A 573 -12.36 -4.87 15.18
CA ASP A 573 -12.50 -5.84 14.09
C ASP A 573 -11.16 -6.43 13.66
N HIS A 574 -10.11 -5.62 13.61
CA HIS A 574 -8.75 -6.09 13.35
C HIS A 574 -8.31 -7.13 14.39
N ASN A 575 -8.39 -6.80 15.69
CA ASN A 575 -7.93 -7.70 16.75
C ASN A 575 -8.77 -8.99 16.80
N ARG A 576 -10.08 -8.90 16.54
CA ARG A 576 -10.96 -10.06 16.41
C ARG A 576 -10.51 -10.97 15.26
N ILE A 577 -10.32 -10.40 14.06
CA ILE A 577 -9.88 -11.14 12.87
C ILE A 577 -8.50 -11.77 13.09
N ALA A 578 -7.54 -11.02 13.64
CA ALA A 578 -6.19 -11.54 13.94
C ALA A 578 -6.24 -12.72 14.92
N GLY A 579 -7.06 -12.63 15.97
CA GLY A 579 -7.24 -13.70 16.95
C GLY A 579 -7.89 -14.96 16.36
N GLU A 580 -8.91 -14.79 15.52
CA GLU A 580 -9.56 -15.90 14.82
C GLU A 580 -8.60 -16.56 13.81
N LEU A 581 -7.87 -15.76 13.02
CA LEU A 581 -6.85 -16.25 12.09
C LEU A 581 -5.75 -17.03 12.83
N ALA A 582 -5.28 -16.55 13.98
CA ALA A 582 -4.29 -17.26 14.80
C ALA A 582 -4.81 -18.63 15.29
N SER A 583 -6.11 -18.73 15.55
CA SER A 583 -6.73 -19.97 16.03
C SER A 583 -6.83 -21.04 14.93
N ILE A 584 -7.04 -20.64 13.67
CA ILE A 584 -7.18 -21.56 12.53
C ILE A 584 -5.86 -21.81 11.80
N ASN A 585 -4.92 -20.86 11.87
CA ASN A 585 -3.59 -20.91 11.27
C ASN A 585 -2.52 -20.79 12.36
N SER A 586 -2.39 -21.80 13.21
CA SER A 586 -1.47 -21.79 14.36
C SER A 586 0.01 -21.70 14.00
N HIS A 587 0.35 -21.88 12.72
CA HIS A 587 1.68 -21.76 12.15
C HIS A 587 2.02 -20.34 11.66
N TRP A 588 1.05 -19.45 11.52
CA TRP A 588 1.30 -18.07 11.13
C TRP A 588 2.00 -17.31 12.25
N ASP A 589 3.02 -16.54 11.88
CA ASP A 589 3.70 -15.63 12.80
C ASP A 589 2.91 -14.32 12.97
N ASP A 590 3.41 -13.44 13.84
CA ASP A 590 2.81 -12.14 14.11
C ASP A 590 2.61 -11.30 12.84
N GLU A 591 3.61 -11.30 11.95
CA GLU A 591 3.58 -10.45 10.76
C GLU A 591 2.53 -10.92 9.76
N ILE A 592 2.43 -12.23 9.51
CA ILE A 592 1.39 -12.76 8.61
C ILE A 592 0.00 -12.48 9.19
N LEU A 593 -0.20 -12.67 10.49
CA LEU A 593 -1.47 -12.41 11.16
C LEU A 593 -1.87 -10.93 11.04
N TYR A 594 -0.95 -10.02 11.34
CA TYR A 594 -1.17 -8.58 11.22
C TYR A 594 -1.51 -8.18 9.78
N GLN A 595 -0.73 -8.64 8.80
CA GLN A 595 -0.93 -8.25 7.40
C GLN A 595 -2.22 -8.81 6.80
N GLU A 596 -2.60 -10.05 7.12
CA GLU A 596 -3.88 -10.62 6.66
C GLU A 596 -5.07 -9.92 7.32
N ALA A 597 -5.03 -9.67 8.64
CA ALA A 597 -6.07 -8.92 9.32
C ALA A 597 -6.21 -7.49 8.76
N ARG A 598 -5.08 -6.78 8.58
CA ARG A 598 -5.04 -5.45 7.94
C ARG A 598 -5.63 -5.48 6.54
N ARG A 599 -5.27 -6.47 5.73
CA ARG A 599 -5.72 -6.62 4.34
C ARG A 599 -7.23 -6.90 4.27
N ILE A 600 -7.76 -7.75 5.15
CA ILE A 600 -9.19 -8.05 5.24
C ILE A 600 -9.96 -6.79 5.67
N VAL A 601 -9.54 -6.11 6.73
CA VAL A 601 -10.21 -4.88 7.21
C VAL A 601 -10.19 -3.78 6.14
N GLY A 602 -9.05 -3.56 5.46
CA GLY A 602 -8.97 -2.61 4.35
C GLY A 602 -9.93 -2.97 3.20
N ALA A 603 -10.04 -4.26 2.87
CA ALA A 603 -11.00 -4.74 1.88
C ALA A 603 -12.47 -4.53 2.32
N THR A 604 -12.79 -4.77 3.59
CA THR A 604 -14.10 -4.51 4.17
C THR A 604 -14.47 -3.02 4.11
N ILE A 605 -13.56 -2.13 4.50
CA ILE A 605 -13.77 -0.67 4.41
C ILE A 605 -14.03 -0.25 2.95
N ALA A 606 -13.20 -0.73 2.02
CA ALA A 606 -13.40 -0.45 0.59
C ALA A 606 -14.72 -1.02 0.08
N HIS A 607 -15.10 -2.25 0.46
CA HIS A 607 -16.36 -2.86 0.04
C HIS A 607 -17.57 -2.06 0.53
N ILE A 608 -17.65 -1.74 1.83
CA ILE A 608 -18.73 -0.91 2.42
C ILE A 608 -18.79 0.45 1.71
N THR A 609 -17.62 1.05 1.42
CA THR A 609 -17.54 2.33 0.71
C THR A 609 -18.20 2.28 -0.67
N PHE A 610 -17.80 1.32 -1.52
CA PHE A 610 -18.29 1.23 -2.89
C PHE A 610 -19.69 0.60 -3.01
N ASN A 611 -20.05 -0.32 -2.10
CA ASN A 611 -21.30 -1.06 -2.11
C ASN A 611 -22.45 -0.31 -1.43
N GLU A 612 -22.19 0.31 -0.28
CA GLU A 612 -23.25 0.86 0.58
C GLU A 612 -23.25 2.39 0.64
N PHE A 613 -22.07 3.01 0.79
CA PHE A 613 -21.93 4.46 1.03
C PHE A 613 -22.06 5.29 -0.24
N LEU A 614 -21.23 5.05 -1.26
CA LEU A 614 -21.20 5.86 -2.49
C LEU A 614 -22.54 5.87 -3.26
N PRO A 615 -23.30 4.76 -3.37
CA PRO A 615 -24.61 4.80 -4.01
C PRO A 615 -25.62 5.73 -3.33
N LYS A 616 -25.52 5.93 -2.02
CA LYS A 616 -26.38 6.86 -1.26
C LYS A 616 -25.92 8.29 -1.46
N LEU A 617 -24.61 8.53 -1.37
CA LEU A 617 -24.03 9.86 -1.52
C LEU A 617 -24.22 10.41 -2.94
N LEU A 618 -23.85 9.64 -3.96
CA LEU A 618 -23.76 10.07 -5.36
C LEU A 618 -24.99 9.71 -6.21
N GLY A 619 -25.79 8.75 -5.74
CA GLY A 619 -26.89 8.20 -6.50
C GLY A 619 -26.44 7.20 -7.58
N ASN A 620 -27.32 6.25 -7.88
CA ASN A 620 -27.04 5.13 -8.80
C ASN A 620 -26.54 5.58 -10.18
N LYS A 621 -27.12 6.65 -10.75
CA LYS A 621 -26.73 7.15 -12.08
C LYS A 621 -25.26 7.59 -12.14
N VAL A 622 -24.75 8.24 -11.09
CA VAL A 622 -23.37 8.71 -11.05
C VAL A 622 -22.43 7.54 -10.78
N VAL A 623 -22.80 6.65 -9.85
CA VAL A 623 -22.05 5.42 -9.58
C VAL A 623 -21.86 4.58 -10.84
N ASP A 624 -22.90 4.42 -11.66
CA ASP A 624 -22.84 3.68 -12.92
C ASP A 624 -21.97 4.41 -13.97
N LYS A 625 -22.10 5.74 -14.07
CA LYS A 625 -21.33 6.57 -15.03
C LYS A 625 -19.82 6.46 -14.81
N TYR A 626 -19.37 6.31 -13.57
CA TYR A 626 -17.95 6.28 -13.20
C TYR A 626 -17.42 4.86 -12.89
N ASP A 627 -18.18 3.79 -13.21
CA ASP A 627 -17.88 2.37 -12.92
C ASP A 627 -17.48 2.12 -11.45
N LEU A 628 -18.19 2.77 -10.51
CA LEU A 628 -17.87 2.67 -9.08
C LEU A 628 -18.42 1.40 -8.43
N ARG A 629 -19.44 0.74 -9.01
CA ARG A 629 -20.02 -0.47 -8.42
C ARG A 629 -19.01 -1.61 -8.28
N PRO A 630 -18.99 -2.32 -7.14
CA PRO A 630 -18.33 -3.60 -7.04
C PRO A 630 -18.82 -4.60 -8.09
N LYS A 631 -17.99 -5.56 -8.47
CA LYS A 631 -18.41 -6.68 -9.31
C LYS A 631 -19.16 -7.71 -8.46
N SER A 632 -20.14 -8.37 -9.05
CA SER A 632 -21.00 -9.34 -8.35
C SER A 632 -20.37 -10.72 -8.18
N ASN A 633 -19.56 -11.16 -9.14
CA ASN A 633 -19.05 -12.54 -9.23
C ASN A 633 -17.80 -12.66 -10.12
N ALA A 634 -16.99 -11.61 -10.21
CA ALA A 634 -15.79 -11.60 -11.04
C ALA A 634 -14.73 -10.66 -10.47
N TYR A 635 -13.46 -10.88 -10.80
CA TYR A 635 -12.41 -9.92 -10.49
C TYR A 635 -12.57 -8.62 -11.30
N PHE A 636 -12.23 -7.50 -10.68
CA PHE A 636 -12.04 -6.22 -11.36
C PHE A 636 -10.74 -6.26 -12.17
N LYS A 637 -10.82 -5.81 -13.42
CA LYS A 637 -9.69 -5.80 -14.38
C LYS A 637 -9.36 -4.41 -14.89
N GLY A 638 -9.81 -3.38 -14.17
CA GLY A 638 -9.69 -1.99 -14.58
C GLY A 638 -8.51 -1.26 -13.93
N TYR A 639 -7.56 -1.97 -13.33
CA TYR A 639 -6.33 -1.35 -12.83
C TYR A 639 -5.56 -0.69 -13.97
N ASP A 640 -5.23 0.59 -13.79
CA ASP A 640 -4.55 1.45 -14.75
C ASP A 640 -3.20 1.89 -14.18
N GLU A 641 -2.12 1.26 -14.66
CA GLU A 641 -0.74 1.52 -14.23
C GLU A 641 -0.20 2.90 -14.65
N ASP A 642 -0.89 3.62 -15.54
CA ASP A 642 -0.53 4.99 -15.91
C ASP A 642 -1.29 6.04 -15.09
N CYS A 643 -2.28 5.62 -14.30
CA CYS A 643 -3.07 6.50 -13.45
C CYS A 643 -2.36 6.91 -12.14
N ASP A 644 -2.77 8.05 -11.56
CA ASP A 644 -2.38 8.54 -10.25
C ASP A 644 -3.60 8.62 -9.29
N ALA A 645 -3.53 7.88 -8.18
CA ALA A 645 -4.55 7.88 -7.15
C ALA A 645 -4.55 9.15 -6.28
N GLY A 646 -3.50 9.99 -6.35
CA GLY A 646 -3.32 11.18 -5.53
C GLY A 646 -4.56 12.07 -5.44
N LEU A 647 -4.85 12.59 -4.26
CA LEU A 647 -6.09 13.34 -4.05
C LEU A 647 -6.04 14.71 -4.71
N SER A 648 -7.17 15.17 -5.27
CA SER A 648 -7.26 16.53 -5.79
C SER A 648 -7.54 17.58 -4.71
N HIS A 649 -7.05 18.81 -4.91
CA HIS A 649 -7.38 19.95 -4.05
C HIS A 649 -8.90 20.16 -3.96
N SER A 650 -9.61 20.12 -5.11
CA SER A 650 -11.06 20.35 -5.17
C SER A 650 -11.84 19.31 -4.38
N PHE A 651 -11.35 18.07 -4.32
CA PHE A 651 -11.91 17.02 -3.48
C PHE A 651 -11.67 17.31 -1.99
N SER A 652 -10.40 17.49 -1.58
CA SER A 652 -10.00 17.60 -0.18
C SER A 652 -10.47 18.89 0.52
N ALA A 653 -10.35 20.03 -0.17
CA ALA A 653 -10.61 21.35 0.43
C ALA A 653 -12.05 21.85 0.22
N ALA A 654 -12.88 21.17 -0.57
CA ALA A 654 -14.26 21.60 -0.82
C ALA A 654 -15.27 20.44 -0.98
N ALA A 655 -15.19 19.64 -2.04
CA ALA A 655 -16.28 18.73 -2.40
C ALA A 655 -16.52 17.63 -1.38
N TYR A 656 -15.47 17.06 -0.77
CA TYR A 656 -15.62 16.05 0.28
C TYR A 656 -15.94 16.65 1.67
N ARG A 657 -15.93 17.99 1.78
CA ARG A 657 -16.33 18.71 3.00
C ARG A 657 -17.83 18.97 3.11
N VAL A 658 -18.62 18.56 2.11
CA VAL A 658 -20.10 18.59 2.17
C VAL A 658 -20.65 17.86 3.40
N GLY A 659 -19.90 16.88 3.94
CA GLY A 659 -20.22 16.19 5.19
C GLY A 659 -20.41 17.13 6.39
N HIS A 660 -19.80 18.32 6.40
CA HIS A 660 -20.00 19.30 7.48
C HIS A 660 -21.44 19.85 7.54
N SER A 661 -22.17 19.85 6.42
CA SER A 661 -23.61 20.19 6.41
C SER A 661 -24.50 19.06 6.92
N MET A 662 -24.00 17.83 6.91
CA MET A 662 -24.69 16.64 7.39
C MET A 662 -24.57 16.46 8.92
N SER A 663 -23.70 17.24 9.56
CA SER A 663 -23.42 17.20 10.99
C SER A 663 -24.55 17.80 11.82
N ARG A 664 -24.91 17.13 12.90
CA ARG A 664 -25.91 17.58 13.88
C ARG A 664 -25.23 17.94 15.19
N ARG A 665 -25.79 18.92 15.90
CA ARG A 665 -25.30 19.29 17.22
C ARG A 665 -25.59 18.22 18.27
N PHE A 666 -26.81 17.72 18.32
CA PHE A 666 -27.23 16.73 19.31
C PHE A 666 -27.61 15.42 18.65
N PHE A 667 -27.11 14.29 19.13
CA PHE A 667 -27.60 12.96 18.74
C PHE A 667 -27.77 12.05 19.95
N SER A 668 -28.70 11.12 19.87
CA SER A 668 -29.08 10.25 20.99
C SER A 668 -27.96 9.28 21.37
N ARG A 669 -27.97 8.83 22.63
CA ARG A 669 -27.15 7.72 23.12
C ARG A 669 -28.09 6.68 23.75
N PRO A 670 -28.76 5.86 22.94
CA PRO A 670 -29.74 4.92 23.46
C PRO A 670 -29.10 3.73 24.16
N ASP A 671 -29.89 3.05 24.99
CA ASP A 671 -29.55 1.75 25.55
C ASP A 671 -29.65 0.62 24.50
N PRO A 672 -29.28 -0.64 24.83
CA PRO A 672 -29.39 -1.79 23.92
C PRO A 672 -30.80 -2.08 23.36
N HIS A 673 -31.83 -1.48 23.94
CA HIS A 673 -33.23 -1.60 23.53
C HIS A 673 -33.74 -0.40 22.74
N PHE A 674 -32.83 0.49 22.31
CA PHE A 674 -33.13 1.73 21.60
C PHE A 674 -33.93 2.74 22.43
N HIS A 675 -33.90 2.65 23.77
CA HIS A 675 -34.49 3.68 24.63
C HIS A 675 -33.48 4.78 24.95
N ASN A 676 -33.91 6.04 24.85
CA ASN A 676 -33.09 7.21 25.23
C ASN A 676 -33.05 7.36 26.76
N SER A 677 -32.20 6.56 27.42
CA SER A 677 -32.00 6.59 28.88
C SER A 677 -30.86 7.52 29.32
N THR A 678 -30.01 7.94 28.39
CA THR A 678 -28.85 8.80 28.64
C THR A 678 -29.03 10.16 27.93
N PRO A 679 -28.43 11.24 28.45
CA PRO A 679 -28.46 12.53 27.77
C PRO A 679 -27.87 12.45 26.35
N PRO A 680 -28.44 13.16 25.36
CA PRO A 680 -27.87 13.19 24.02
C PRO A 680 -26.47 13.80 24.04
N LEU A 681 -25.62 13.33 23.15
CA LEU A 681 -24.28 13.88 22.97
C LEU A 681 -24.38 15.26 22.31
N ASP A 682 -23.88 16.31 22.97
CA ASP A 682 -23.74 17.67 22.39
C ASP A 682 -22.36 17.81 21.73
N LEU A 683 -22.31 17.77 20.41
CA LEU A 683 -21.08 17.94 19.63
C LEU A 683 -20.33 19.23 20.00
N ALA A 684 -21.04 20.33 20.25
CA ALA A 684 -20.44 21.62 20.61
C ALA A 684 -19.60 21.58 21.90
N MET A 685 -19.87 20.59 22.77
CA MET A 685 -19.23 20.43 24.07
C MET A 685 -18.29 19.22 24.13
N ASN A 686 -18.11 18.51 23.01
CA ASN A 686 -17.41 17.23 22.96
C ASN A 686 -16.30 17.17 21.90
N PHE A 687 -15.84 18.31 21.39
CA PHE A 687 -14.61 18.33 20.60
C PHE A 687 -13.39 18.14 21.51
N GLU A 688 -12.56 17.13 21.23
CA GLU A 688 -11.37 16.77 22.05
C GLU A 688 -11.67 16.42 23.51
N TYR A 689 -12.91 16.06 23.82
CA TYR A 689 -13.31 15.47 25.09
C TYR A 689 -13.65 13.99 24.87
N ALA A 690 -12.98 13.11 25.60
CA ALA A 690 -13.16 11.66 25.51
C ALA A 690 -14.12 11.09 26.57
N ASP A 691 -14.67 11.93 27.45
CA ASP A 691 -15.51 11.53 28.59
C ASP A 691 -16.69 10.62 28.19
N ALA A 692 -17.36 10.91 27.08
CA ALA A 692 -18.47 10.08 26.59
C ALA A 692 -18.03 8.67 26.13
N VAL A 693 -16.78 8.50 25.70
CA VAL A 693 -16.24 7.18 25.29
C VAL A 693 -15.95 6.32 26.50
N TYR A 694 -15.50 6.93 27.60
CA TYR A 694 -15.24 6.26 28.89
C TYR A 694 -16.49 6.07 29.76
N ASP A 695 -17.66 6.55 29.31
CA ASP A 695 -18.92 6.48 30.04
C ASP A 695 -19.56 5.08 29.93
N GLU A 696 -18.84 4.09 30.44
CA GLU A 696 -19.17 2.68 30.38
C GLU A 696 -20.54 2.39 31.02
N GLU A 697 -20.86 2.99 32.17
CA GLU A 697 -22.16 2.82 32.85
C GLU A 697 -23.36 3.10 31.93
N ASN A 698 -23.18 3.99 30.97
CA ASN A 698 -24.17 4.43 30.00
C ASN A 698 -23.84 3.94 28.56
N GLY A 699 -23.07 2.85 28.45
CA GLY A 699 -22.80 2.13 27.21
C GLY A 699 -21.66 2.66 26.34
N GLY A 700 -20.89 3.67 26.78
CA GLY A 700 -19.67 4.14 26.11
C GLY A 700 -19.75 4.21 24.58
N VAL A 701 -18.81 3.54 23.90
CA VAL A 701 -18.73 3.43 22.44
C VAL A 701 -20.01 2.89 21.81
N GLU A 702 -20.58 1.82 22.39
CA GLU A 702 -21.75 1.16 21.83
C GLU A 702 -22.99 2.05 21.80
N SER A 703 -23.21 2.84 22.88
CA SER A 703 -24.30 3.81 22.95
C SER A 703 -24.16 4.90 21.87
N ILE A 704 -22.92 5.28 21.54
CA ILE A 704 -22.61 6.25 20.49
C ILE A 704 -22.90 5.64 19.12
N ILE A 705 -22.47 4.39 18.85
CA ILE A 705 -22.75 3.68 17.60
C ILE A 705 -24.26 3.54 17.39
N LEU A 706 -25.01 3.09 18.42
CA LEU A 706 -26.48 3.03 18.32
C LEU A 706 -27.10 4.40 18.08
N GLY A 707 -26.53 5.45 18.69
CA GLY A 707 -26.89 6.83 18.44
C GLY A 707 -26.77 7.23 16.98
N LEU A 708 -25.65 6.89 16.35
CA LEU A 708 -25.35 7.20 14.94
C LEU A 708 -26.31 6.51 13.98
N VAL A 709 -26.68 5.25 14.23
CA VAL A 709 -27.57 4.48 13.35
C VAL A 709 -29.06 4.81 13.59
N SER A 710 -29.43 5.33 14.76
CA SER A 710 -30.83 5.67 15.11
C SER A 710 -31.17 7.16 14.94
N SER A 711 -30.17 8.03 14.91
CA SER A 711 -30.34 9.47 14.69
C SER A 711 -30.32 9.79 13.19
N THR A 712 -31.13 10.73 12.74
CA THR A 712 -31.17 11.27 11.36
C THR A 712 -29.90 12.05 11.02
N SER A 713 -29.43 11.96 9.78
CA SER A 713 -28.45 12.91 9.26
C SER A 713 -29.11 14.27 9.00
N MET A 714 -28.36 15.37 9.12
CA MET A 714 -28.79 16.63 8.50
C MET A 714 -28.73 16.49 6.97
N ALA A 715 -29.51 17.29 6.25
CA ALA A 715 -29.48 17.35 4.80
C ALA A 715 -28.15 17.97 4.30
N VAL A 716 -27.72 17.60 3.09
CA VAL A 716 -26.68 18.38 2.42
C VAL A 716 -27.35 19.61 1.83
N ASP A 717 -27.12 20.73 2.47
CA ASP A 717 -27.57 22.05 2.04
C ASP A 717 -26.60 23.12 2.52
N ARG A 718 -26.95 24.39 2.28
CA ARG A 718 -26.09 25.51 2.63
C ARG A 718 -25.95 25.71 4.15
N TYR A 719 -26.80 25.13 4.98
CA TYR A 719 -26.82 25.41 6.42
C TYR A 719 -25.76 24.58 7.15
N ILE A 720 -25.13 25.17 8.16
CA ILE A 720 -24.11 24.50 8.99
C ILE A 720 -24.47 24.76 10.46
N THR A 721 -24.52 23.70 11.27
CA THR A 721 -24.92 23.82 12.67
C THR A 721 -23.98 24.71 13.49
N ASP A 722 -24.54 25.40 14.50
CA ASP A 722 -23.78 26.22 15.45
C ASP A 722 -22.63 25.47 16.11
N ALA A 723 -22.78 24.16 16.32
CA ALA A 723 -21.72 23.32 16.88
C ALA A 723 -20.41 23.44 16.08
N LEU A 724 -20.51 23.61 14.76
CA LEU A 724 -19.36 23.76 13.87
C LEU A 724 -19.05 25.21 13.51
N ARG A 725 -20.04 26.10 13.45
CA ARG A 725 -19.81 27.50 13.02
C ARG A 725 -19.41 28.45 14.17
N ASN A 726 -19.70 28.10 15.42
CA ASN A 726 -19.48 28.95 16.58
C ASN A 726 -18.73 28.24 17.71
N PHE A 727 -18.92 26.92 17.83
CA PHE A 727 -18.42 26.12 18.97
C PHE A 727 -17.36 25.08 18.56
N LEU A 728 -16.80 25.16 17.36
CA LEU A 728 -15.78 24.20 16.93
C LEU A 728 -14.56 24.30 17.87
N PHE A 729 -14.17 23.18 18.50
CA PHE A 729 -13.11 23.10 19.50
C PHE A 729 -13.29 24.06 20.70
N ASN A 730 -14.54 24.42 21.03
CA ASN A 730 -14.84 25.29 22.15
C ASN A 730 -14.40 24.67 23.48
N ILE A 731 -13.72 25.47 24.31
CA ILE A 731 -13.31 25.09 25.65
C ILE A 731 -14.50 25.27 26.59
N ARG A 732 -14.83 24.22 27.35
CA ARG A 732 -15.90 24.27 28.36
C ARG A 732 -15.61 25.43 29.33
N GLU A 733 -16.65 26.16 29.71
CA GLU A 733 -16.59 27.29 30.66
C GLU A 733 -15.89 28.57 30.15
N ILE A 734 -15.24 28.57 28.98
CA ILE A 734 -14.67 29.78 28.37
C ILE A 734 -15.61 30.30 27.27
N PRO A 735 -16.32 31.43 27.49
CA PRO A 735 -17.28 31.94 26.52
C PRO A 735 -16.63 32.30 25.18
N GLN A 736 -17.32 31.96 24.09
CA GLN A 736 -16.92 32.31 22.73
C GLN A 736 -15.48 31.86 22.38
N SER A 737 -15.01 30.74 22.95
CA SER A 737 -13.67 30.19 22.67
C SER A 737 -13.63 29.30 21.42
N GLY A 738 -14.79 28.96 20.85
CA GLY A 738 -14.89 28.16 19.64
C GLY A 738 -14.49 28.89 18.35
N LEU A 739 -14.43 28.12 17.27
CA LEU A 739 -14.09 28.56 15.92
C LEU A 739 -15.28 28.38 14.95
N ASP A 740 -15.10 28.84 13.72
CA ASP A 740 -16.05 28.69 12.62
C ASP A 740 -15.52 27.78 11.51
N LEU A 741 -16.01 26.54 11.45
CA LEU A 741 -15.61 25.57 10.43
C LEU A 741 -16.01 25.98 9.01
N ALA A 742 -17.14 26.67 8.82
CA ALA A 742 -17.58 27.10 7.49
C ALA A 742 -16.66 28.21 6.96
N ALA A 743 -16.33 29.19 7.81
CA ALA A 743 -15.34 30.22 7.48
C ALA A 743 -13.95 29.60 7.21
N ILE A 744 -13.53 28.62 8.01
CA ILE A 744 -12.27 27.88 7.80
C ILE A 744 -12.30 27.11 6.47
N ASN A 745 -13.41 26.47 6.08
CA ASN A 745 -13.51 25.76 4.79
C ASN A 745 -13.34 26.72 3.61
N ILE A 746 -14.01 27.87 3.66
CA ILE A 746 -13.90 28.91 2.63
C ILE A 746 -12.45 29.42 2.54
N MET A 747 -11.86 29.77 3.68
CA MET A 747 -10.49 30.27 3.69
C MET A 747 -9.47 29.19 3.30
N ARG A 748 -9.70 27.92 3.67
CA ARG A 748 -8.87 26.79 3.24
C ARG A 748 -8.92 26.59 1.73
N GLY A 749 -10.09 26.75 1.11
CA GLY A 749 -10.21 26.74 -0.35
C GLY A 749 -9.37 27.83 -1.03
N ARG A 750 -9.40 29.05 -0.48
CA ARG A 750 -8.57 30.17 -0.96
C ARG A 750 -7.07 29.94 -0.72
N ASP A 751 -6.69 29.38 0.44
CA ASP A 751 -5.31 28.98 0.78
C ASP A 751 -4.75 27.93 -0.19
N HIS A 752 -5.59 26.99 -0.60
CA HIS A 752 -5.26 25.92 -1.56
C HIS A 752 -5.33 26.37 -3.03
N GLY A 753 -5.57 27.66 -3.28
CA GLY A 753 -5.65 28.21 -4.63
C GLY A 753 -6.78 27.60 -5.46
N LEU A 754 -7.90 27.21 -4.83
CA LEU A 754 -9.03 26.64 -5.56
C LEU A 754 -9.68 27.67 -6.50
N PRO A 755 -9.92 27.32 -7.77
CA PRO A 755 -10.78 28.10 -8.64
C PRO A 755 -12.23 28.14 -8.12
N SER A 756 -13.01 29.10 -8.63
CA SER A 756 -14.38 29.30 -8.20
C SER A 756 -15.31 28.12 -8.51
N TYR A 757 -16.47 28.11 -7.86
CA TYR A 757 -17.56 27.17 -8.12
C TYR A 757 -17.93 27.10 -9.62
N VAL A 758 -18.02 28.24 -10.30
CA VAL A 758 -18.37 28.33 -11.73
C VAL A 758 -17.34 27.64 -12.61
N ALA A 759 -16.04 27.77 -12.29
CA ALA A 759 -14.97 27.08 -13.01
C ALA A 759 -15.10 25.55 -12.90
N HIS A 760 -15.50 25.05 -11.72
CA HIS A 760 -15.71 23.62 -11.51
C HIS A 760 -17.00 23.09 -12.16
N ARG A 761 -18.07 23.89 -12.21
CA ARG A 761 -19.25 23.54 -13.04
C ARG A 761 -18.85 23.32 -14.49
N LYS A 762 -18.02 24.21 -15.04
CA LYS A 762 -17.51 24.10 -16.42
C LYS A 762 -16.64 22.85 -16.59
N LEU A 763 -15.74 22.54 -15.65
CA LEU A 763 -14.96 21.29 -15.65
C LEU A 763 -15.87 20.06 -15.74
N CYS A 764 -16.95 20.05 -14.96
CA CYS A 764 -17.92 18.96 -14.91
C CYS A 764 -18.90 18.90 -16.09
N GLY A 765 -18.77 19.79 -17.08
CA GLY A 765 -19.66 19.87 -18.24
C GLY A 765 -21.08 20.33 -17.89
N LEU A 766 -21.24 21.09 -16.80
CA LEU A 766 -22.50 21.67 -16.35
C LEU A 766 -22.70 23.08 -16.91
N SER A 767 -23.89 23.66 -16.71
CA SER A 767 -24.17 25.07 -17.05
C SER A 767 -23.14 25.98 -16.37
N THR A 768 -22.63 26.97 -17.10
CA THR A 768 -21.68 27.98 -16.60
C THR A 768 -22.46 29.28 -16.39
N PRO A 769 -22.99 29.54 -15.18
CA PRO A 769 -23.79 30.73 -14.92
C PRO A 769 -22.94 32.00 -15.06
N VAL A 770 -23.49 33.05 -15.68
CA VAL A 770 -22.85 34.36 -15.83
C VAL A 770 -23.50 35.44 -14.98
N SER A 771 -24.64 35.11 -14.37
CA SER A 771 -25.35 35.92 -13.38
C SER A 771 -25.93 35.03 -12.27
N PHE A 772 -26.30 35.62 -11.13
CA PHE A 772 -26.96 34.86 -10.05
C PHE A 772 -28.31 34.29 -10.49
N VAL A 773 -29.02 34.93 -11.42
CA VAL A 773 -30.30 34.43 -11.94
C VAL A 773 -30.14 33.09 -12.66
N ASP A 774 -28.99 32.86 -13.30
CA ASP A 774 -28.69 31.61 -14.02
C ASP A 774 -28.52 30.41 -13.09
N LEU A 775 -28.37 30.64 -11.77
CA LEU A 775 -28.36 29.57 -10.76
C LEU A 775 -29.77 29.04 -10.45
N SER A 776 -30.82 29.71 -10.95
CA SER A 776 -32.20 29.31 -10.72
C SER A 776 -32.46 27.92 -11.31
N GLY A 777 -32.90 26.98 -10.47
CA GLY A 777 -33.15 25.59 -10.86
C GLY A 777 -31.97 24.65 -10.59
N ASP A 778 -30.76 25.17 -10.46
CA ASP A 778 -29.60 24.45 -9.90
C ASP A 778 -29.51 24.61 -8.38
N MET A 779 -30.01 25.73 -7.84
CA MET A 779 -30.04 26.07 -6.42
C MET A 779 -31.44 26.51 -5.97
N PRO A 780 -31.82 26.32 -4.68
CA PRO A 780 -33.04 26.91 -4.13
C PRO A 780 -33.02 28.45 -4.21
N PRO A 781 -34.17 29.14 -4.40
CA PRO A 781 -34.21 30.60 -4.47
C PRO A 781 -33.58 31.31 -3.27
N SER A 782 -33.77 30.78 -2.06
CA SER A 782 -33.18 31.32 -0.84
C SER A 782 -31.66 31.19 -0.78
N ALA A 783 -31.07 30.21 -1.47
CA ALA A 783 -29.62 30.07 -1.58
C ALA A 783 -29.05 31.08 -2.59
N VAL A 784 -29.72 31.25 -3.74
CA VAL A 784 -29.36 32.28 -4.74
C VAL A 784 -29.41 33.68 -4.13
N GLU A 785 -30.47 33.99 -3.38
CA GLU A 785 -30.63 35.26 -2.67
C GLU A 785 -29.47 35.50 -1.69
N ALA A 786 -29.19 34.52 -0.81
CA ALA A 786 -28.11 34.63 0.17
C ALA A 786 -26.73 34.82 -0.49
N LEU A 787 -26.41 34.05 -1.55
CA LEU A 787 -25.16 34.19 -2.29
C LEU A 787 -25.06 35.56 -2.97
N SER A 788 -26.13 36.02 -3.62
CA SER A 788 -26.16 37.32 -4.30
C SER A 788 -26.08 38.52 -3.36
N SER A 789 -26.46 38.36 -2.09
CA SER A 789 -26.32 39.41 -1.09
C SER A 789 -24.89 39.61 -0.58
N VAL A 790 -23.99 38.65 -0.81
CA VAL A 790 -22.63 38.67 -0.26
C VAL A 790 -21.58 38.75 -1.36
N TYR A 791 -21.71 37.99 -2.44
CA TYR A 791 -20.77 38.00 -3.56
C TYR A 791 -21.16 39.07 -4.59
N GLU A 792 -20.18 39.80 -5.09
CA GLU A 792 -20.40 40.83 -6.12
C GLU A 792 -20.72 40.22 -7.50
N SER A 793 -20.14 39.06 -7.80
CA SER A 793 -20.32 38.33 -9.05
C SER A 793 -20.46 36.83 -8.79
N VAL A 794 -21.20 36.14 -9.66
CA VAL A 794 -21.38 34.68 -9.59
C VAL A 794 -20.06 33.93 -9.78
N GLU A 795 -19.11 34.53 -10.51
CA GLU A 795 -17.78 33.95 -10.74
C GLU A 795 -16.91 33.94 -9.48
N ASP A 796 -17.32 34.65 -8.42
CA ASP A 796 -16.58 34.76 -7.17
C ASP A 796 -16.98 33.76 -6.09
N ILE A 797 -18.04 32.97 -6.32
CA ILE A 797 -18.52 31.98 -5.34
C ILE A 797 -17.42 30.96 -5.06
N ASP A 798 -16.99 30.88 -3.80
CA ASP A 798 -16.02 29.89 -3.35
C ASP A 798 -16.60 28.47 -3.53
N LEU A 799 -15.76 27.52 -3.95
CA LEU A 799 -16.23 26.18 -4.36
C LEU A 799 -17.07 25.50 -3.28
N PHE A 800 -16.62 25.52 -2.02
CA PHE A 800 -17.35 24.94 -0.89
C PHE A 800 -18.77 25.51 -0.78
N SER A 801 -18.91 26.83 -0.71
CA SER A 801 -20.21 27.50 -0.61
C SER A 801 -21.12 27.21 -1.79
N GLY A 802 -20.56 27.09 -2.99
CA GLY A 802 -21.30 26.73 -4.19
C GLY A 802 -21.84 25.31 -4.14
N VAL A 803 -20.99 24.31 -3.85
CA VAL A 803 -21.40 22.90 -3.93
C VAL A 803 -22.40 22.47 -2.86
N VAL A 804 -22.34 23.05 -1.65
CA VAL A 804 -23.34 22.78 -0.60
C VAL A 804 -24.68 23.48 -0.86
N SER A 805 -24.69 24.50 -1.71
CA SER A 805 -25.91 25.26 -2.05
C SER A 805 -26.69 24.67 -3.23
N GLU A 806 -26.13 23.68 -3.93
CA GLU A 806 -26.80 23.00 -5.04
C GLU A 806 -27.96 22.11 -4.57
N ILE A 807 -29.00 22.01 -5.40
CA ILE A 807 -30.06 21.03 -5.20
C ILE A 807 -29.47 19.62 -5.42
N PRO A 808 -29.64 18.68 -4.47
CA PRO A 808 -29.18 17.31 -4.63
C PRO A 808 -29.73 16.61 -5.88
N LEU A 809 -28.91 15.75 -6.50
CA LEU A 809 -29.37 14.91 -7.59
C LEU A 809 -30.45 13.93 -7.09
N LYS A 810 -31.37 13.54 -7.98
CA LYS A 810 -32.41 12.55 -7.64
C LYS A 810 -31.77 11.23 -7.21
N GLY A 811 -32.08 10.79 -6.00
CA GLY A 811 -31.55 9.56 -5.40
C GLY A 811 -30.11 9.67 -4.89
N ALA A 812 -29.57 10.89 -4.80
CA ALA A 812 -28.27 11.21 -4.21
C ALA A 812 -28.45 12.18 -3.04
N MET A 813 -27.41 12.35 -2.23
CA MET A 813 -27.38 13.36 -1.18
C MET A 813 -26.75 14.67 -1.65
N VAL A 814 -25.88 14.65 -2.66
CA VAL A 814 -25.14 15.84 -3.09
C VAL A 814 -25.61 16.37 -4.45
N GLY A 815 -25.34 17.65 -4.71
CA GLY A 815 -25.57 18.30 -6.00
C GLY A 815 -24.63 17.81 -7.12
N PRO A 816 -24.91 18.17 -8.39
CA PRO A 816 -24.17 17.68 -9.55
C PRO A 816 -22.66 18.00 -9.54
N THR A 817 -22.24 19.15 -9.01
CA THR A 817 -20.81 19.54 -9.02
C THR A 817 -20.04 18.73 -7.98
N ALA A 818 -20.55 18.63 -6.74
CA ALA A 818 -19.96 17.75 -5.74
C ALA A 818 -19.94 16.30 -6.20
N ALA A 819 -21.05 15.80 -6.78
CA ALA A 819 -21.13 14.43 -7.29
C ALA A 819 -20.05 14.14 -8.34
N CYS A 820 -19.83 15.08 -9.28
CA CYS A 820 -18.79 14.97 -10.30
C CYS A 820 -17.38 14.86 -9.70
N ILE A 821 -17.02 15.77 -8.77
CA ILE A 821 -15.68 15.80 -8.18
C ILE A 821 -15.43 14.57 -7.28
N ILE A 822 -16.41 14.19 -6.46
CA ILE A 822 -16.32 13.02 -5.59
C ILE A 822 -16.22 11.74 -6.44
N ALA A 823 -17.08 11.58 -7.45
CA ALA A 823 -17.04 10.39 -8.31
C ALA A 823 -15.75 10.28 -9.13
N GLU A 824 -15.21 11.41 -9.60
CA GLU A 824 -13.91 11.47 -10.26
C GLU A 824 -12.80 10.92 -9.35
N GLN A 825 -12.74 11.40 -8.11
CA GLN A 825 -11.74 10.97 -7.15
C GLN A 825 -11.88 9.48 -6.80
N PHE A 826 -13.08 9.02 -6.41
CA PHE A 826 -13.29 7.61 -6.06
C PHE A 826 -13.09 6.65 -7.24
N SER A 827 -13.32 7.12 -8.48
CA SER A 827 -12.97 6.36 -9.68
C SER A 827 -11.45 6.14 -9.76
N ARG A 828 -10.63 7.17 -9.45
CA ARG A 828 -9.18 7.03 -9.34
C ARG A 828 -8.75 6.15 -8.16
N LEU A 829 -9.38 6.28 -7.00
CA LEU A 829 -9.09 5.41 -5.85
C LEU A 829 -9.36 3.93 -6.12
N LYS A 830 -10.29 3.62 -7.03
CA LYS A 830 -10.56 2.26 -7.50
C LYS A 830 -9.59 1.81 -8.58
N ARG A 831 -9.46 2.57 -9.67
CA ARG A 831 -8.75 2.13 -10.89
C ARG A 831 -7.23 2.30 -10.82
N CYS A 832 -6.72 3.14 -9.93
CA CYS A 832 -5.29 3.46 -9.84
C CYS A 832 -4.62 2.76 -8.65
N ASP A 833 -5.35 1.85 -8.01
CA ASP A 833 -4.91 1.08 -6.85
C ASP A 833 -4.71 -0.39 -7.25
N ARG A 834 -3.46 -0.86 -7.26
CA ARG A 834 -3.09 -2.24 -7.59
C ARG A 834 -3.70 -3.24 -6.62
N PHE A 835 -3.89 -2.84 -5.37
CA PHE A 835 -4.37 -3.72 -4.31
C PHE A 835 -5.87 -3.50 -4.01
N TYR A 836 -6.61 -2.78 -4.88
CA TYR A 836 -8.06 -2.70 -4.78
C TYR A 836 -8.63 -4.10 -4.62
N TYR A 837 -9.52 -4.31 -3.64
CA TYR A 837 -9.82 -5.64 -3.12
C TYR A 837 -10.39 -6.63 -4.16
N GLU A 838 -10.97 -6.14 -5.27
CA GLU A 838 -11.46 -7.00 -6.36
C GLU A 838 -10.44 -7.26 -7.47
N ASN A 839 -9.25 -6.66 -7.45
CA ASN A 839 -8.27 -6.83 -8.52
C ASN A 839 -7.78 -8.27 -8.65
N ASP A 840 -7.44 -8.66 -9.89
CA ASP A 840 -6.62 -9.84 -10.15
C ASP A 840 -5.11 -9.54 -10.06
N GLY A 841 -4.31 -10.58 -9.81
CA GLY A 841 -2.85 -10.47 -9.70
C GLY A 841 -2.26 -11.16 -8.46
N PRO A 842 -0.95 -11.01 -8.21
CA PRO A 842 -0.27 -11.65 -7.06
C PRO A 842 -0.90 -11.33 -5.69
N GLN A 843 -1.50 -10.15 -5.58
CA GLN A 843 -2.16 -9.61 -4.39
C GLN A 843 -3.66 -9.94 -4.30
N GLN A 844 -4.21 -10.77 -5.18
CA GLN A 844 -5.65 -11.06 -5.23
C GLN A 844 -6.12 -11.88 -4.02
N PHE A 845 -7.35 -11.66 -3.59
CA PHE A 845 -8.05 -12.64 -2.74
C PHE A 845 -8.43 -13.85 -3.58
N THR A 846 -8.52 -15.03 -2.98
CA THR A 846 -9.13 -16.17 -3.68
C THR A 846 -10.61 -15.88 -3.96
N GLN A 847 -11.22 -16.63 -4.89
CA GLN A 847 -12.63 -16.39 -5.24
C GLN A 847 -13.54 -16.56 -4.02
N ASP A 848 -13.31 -17.59 -3.21
CA ASP A 848 -14.06 -17.84 -1.98
C ASP A 848 -13.87 -16.71 -0.95
N GLN A 849 -12.64 -16.22 -0.78
CA GLN A 849 -12.35 -15.08 0.10
C GLN A 849 -13.07 -13.80 -0.37
N LEU A 850 -13.04 -13.54 -1.68
CA LEU A 850 -13.68 -12.36 -2.25
C LEU A 850 -15.21 -12.44 -2.14
N ASP A 851 -15.79 -13.62 -2.31
CA ASP A 851 -17.24 -13.83 -2.17
C ASP A 851 -17.70 -13.72 -0.71
N GLU A 852 -16.84 -14.01 0.28
CA GLU A 852 -17.09 -13.68 1.68
C GLU A 852 -17.07 -12.17 1.94
N ILE A 853 -16.06 -11.46 1.43
CA ILE A 853 -15.97 -9.99 1.59
C ILE A 853 -17.19 -9.28 0.98
N ARG A 854 -17.71 -9.77 -0.15
CA ARG A 854 -18.89 -9.22 -0.84
C ARG A 854 -20.20 -9.31 -0.05
N GLN A 855 -20.23 -10.12 1.00
CA GLN A 855 -21.40 -10.29 1.87
C GLN A 855 -21.34 -9.38 3.10
N VAL A 856 -20.20 -8.74 3.36
CA VAL A 856 -20.01 -7.88 4.53
C VAL A 856 -20.81 -6.59 4.37
N THR A 857 -21.50 -6.21 5.44
CA THR A 857 -22.17 -4.91 5.57
C THR A 857 -21.64 -4.16 6.78
N LEU A 858 -21.82 -2.84 6.83
CA LEU A 858 -21.48 -2.09 8.05
C LEU A 858 -22.21 -2.65 9.29
N SER A 859 -23.46 -3.08 9.13
CA SER A 859 -24.25 -3.71 10.20
C SER A 859 -23.66 -5.04 10.67
N SER A 860 -23.13 -5.88 9.77
CA SER A 860 -22.48 -7.13 10.18
C SER A 860 -21.16 -6.86 10.92
N VAL A 861 -20.42 -5.81 10.57
CA VAL A 861 -19.21 -5.39 11.30
C VAL A 861 -19.57 -4.89 12.71
N ILE A 862 -20.64 -4.08 12.85
CA ILE A 862 -21.16 -3.65 14.15
C ILE A 862 -21.50 -4.86 15.04
N CYS A 863 -22.24 -5.83 14.50
CA CYS A 863 -22.61 -7.03 15.23
C CYS A 863 -21.41 -7.91 15.61
N SER A 864 -20.43 -8.05 14.71
CA SER A 864 -19.23 -8.87 14.94
C SER A 864 -18.38 -8.36 16.11
N ASN A 865 -18.43 -7.06 16.38
CA ASN A 865 -17.57 -6.42 17.39
C ASN A 865 -18.30 -6.08 18.68
N HIS A 866 -19.61 -5.82 18.64
CA HIS A 866 -20.37 -5.36 19.80
C HIS A 866 -21.57 -6.25 20.14
N GLY A 867 -21.70 -7.45 19.56
CA GLY A 867 -22.87 -8.34 19.69
C GLY A 867 -23.31 -8.70 21.12
N SER A 868 -22.40 -8.60 22.10
CA SER A 868 -22.70 -8.79 23.53
C SER A 868 -23.59 -7.68 24.12
N TRP A 869 -23.45 -6.44 23.64
CA TRP A 869 -24.20 -5.27 24.07
C TRP A 869 -25.18 -4.78 22.99
N ILE A 870 -24.72 -4.57 21.76
CA ILE A 870 -25.55 -4.28 20.58
C ILE A 870 -26.14 -5.60 20.07
N ARG A 871 -27.35 -5.94 20.50
CA ARG A 871 -28.03 -7.18 20.07
C ARG A 871 -28.82 -7.04 18.79
N LYS A 872 -29.23 -5.82 18.45
CA LYS A 872 -30.03 -5.50 17.27
C LYS A 872 -29.48 -4.28 16.57
N VAL A 873 -29.44 -4.34 15.25
CA VAL A 873 -29.13 -3.21 14.37
C VAL A 873 -29.96 -3.38 13.09
N GLN A 874 -30.25 -2.31 12.37
CA GLN A 874 -30.98 -2.40 11.10
C GLN A 874 -30.11 -2.94 9.96
N PRO A 875 -30.68 -3.58 8.91
CA PRO A 875 -29.91 -4.10 7.76
C PRO A 875 -29.04 -3.06 7.05
N ASP A 876 -29.53 -1.85 6.84
CA ASP A 876 -28.78 -0.73 6.27
C ASP A 876 -28.47 0.30 7.37
N ALA A 877 -27.26 0.23 7.92
CA ALA A 877 -26.79 1.13 8.98
C ALA A 877 -26.77 2.60 8.57
N PHE A 878 -26.75 2.91 7.26
CA PHE A 878 -26.78 4.27 6.74
C PHE A 878 -28.20 4.83 6.56
N ALA A 879 -29.24 4.01 6.74
CA ALA A 879 -30.63 4.43 6.71
C ALA A 879 -31.23 4.40 8.12
N ILE A 880 -32.20 5.28 8.35
CA ILE A 880 -32.99 5.27 9.58
C ILE A 880 -33.77 3.94 9.67
N PRO A 881 -33.88 3.35 10.86
CA PRO A 881 -34.69 2.15 11.04
C PRO A 881 -36.17 2.45 10.75
N ASP A 882 -36.85 1.50 10.10
CA ASP A 882 -38.29 1.56 9.84
C ASP A 882 -38.92 0.18 10.06
N ASP A 883 -40.23 0.12 10.33
CA ASP A 883 -40.90 -1.13 10.74
C ASP A 883 -41.04 -2.18 9.62
N ILE A 884 -40.70 -1.86 8.37
CA ILE A 884 -41.03 -2.68 7.19
C ILE A 884 -39.77 -3.13 6.44
N THR A 885 -38.93 -2.18 6.00
CA THR A 885 -37.80 -2.45 5.10
C THR A 885 -36.43 -2.42 5.78
N ASN A 886 -36.32 -1.74 6.91
CA ASN A 886 -35.06 -1.54 7.62
C ASN A 886 -35.24 -1.71 9.14
N ALA A 887 -36.01 -2.72 9.56
CA ALA A 887 -36.29 -2.94 10.97
C ALA A 887 -35.05 -3.45 11.71
N PRO A 888 -34.77 -2.98 12.94
CA PRO A 888 -33.70 -3.53 13.77
C PRO A 888 -33.84 -5.05 13.91
N THR A 889 -32.83 -5.76 13.42
CA THR A 889 -32.77 -7.22 13.31
C THR A 889 -31.73 -7.77 14.28
N ASP A 890 -31.99 -8.94 14.87
CA ASP A 890 -31.04 -9.60 15.77
C ASP A 890 -29.71 -9.88 15.07
N CYS A 891 -28.60 -9.59 15.77
CA CYS A 891 -27.25 -9.74 15.24
C CYS A 891 -26.94 -11.18 14.78
N ASP A 892 -27.57 -12.19 15.38
CA ASP A 892 -27.44 -13.60 15.00
C ASP A 892 -27.94 -13.90 13.57
N ASN A 893 -28.73 -13.01 12.97
CA ASN A 893 -29.24 -13.17 11.60
C ASN A 893 -28.33 -12.55 10.53
N TYR A 894 -27.27 -11.83 10.93
CA TYR A 894 -26.32 -11.27 9.98
C TYR A 894 -25.29 -12.31 9.56
N HIS A 895 -24.90 -12.26 8.28
CA HIS A 895 -23.76 -13.04 7.81
C HIS A 895 -22.48 -12.50 8.45
N MET A 896 -21.79 -13.35 9.20
CA MET A 896 -20.48 -13.04 9.75
C MET A 896 -19.40 -13.54 8.78
N LEU A 897 -18.35 -12.75 8.59
CA LEU A 897 -17.25 -13.08 7.68
C LEU A 897 -16.66 -14.47 8.03
N ASP A 898 -16.79 -15.43 7.11
CA ASP A 898 -16.30 -16.79 7.35
C ASP A 898 -14.78 -16.87 7.10
N LEU A 899 -14.00 -16.68 8.17
CA LEU A 899 -12.54 -16.74 8.12
C LEU A 899 -12.00 -18.15 7.82
N THR A 900 -12.83 -19.20 7.77
CA THR A 900 -12.37 -20.53 7.32
C THR A 900 -11.89 -20.52 5.87
N LYS A 901 -12.27 -19.52 5.06
CA LYS A 901 -11.73 -19.32 3.69
C LYS A 901 -10.28 -18.80 3.68
N TRP A 902 -9.74 -18.43 4.83
CA TRP A 902 -8.34 -18.04 5.04
C TRP A 902 -7.50 -19.14 5.70
N VAL A 903 -8.04 -20.35 5.86
CA VAL A 903 -7.24 -21.50 6.31
C VAL A 903 -6.12 -21.76 5.29
N ASP A 904 -4.90 -21.60 5.76
CA ASP A 904 -3.70 -21.95 5.04
C ASP A 904 -3.35 -23.39 5.41
N GLN A 905 -3.35 -24.28 4.41
CA GLN A 905 -3.05 -25.69 4.63
C GLN A 905 -1.57 -25.86 4.98
N TYR A 906 -1.26 -25.69 6.27
CA TYR A 906 0.07 -25.95 6.79
C TYR A 906 0.26 -27.43 6.97
N GLY A 907 0.88 -28.01 5.94
CA GLY A 907 1.29 -29.38 5.98
C GLY A 907 0.37 -30.32 5.21
N CYS A 908 0.61 -31.61 5.43
CA CYS A 908 0.11 -32.66 4.56
C CYS A 908 -0.80 -33.58 5.37
N PRO A 909 -2.11 -33.62 5.08
CA PRO A 909 -3.02 -34.50 5.79
C PRO A 909 -2.71 -35.96 5.46
N ILE A 910 -2.57 -36.79 6.50
CA ILE A 910 -2.33 -38.24 6.39
C ILE A 910 -3.59 -39.02 6.69
N SER A 911 -4.36 -38.56 7.68
CA SER A 911 -5.64 -39.14 8.08
C SER A 911 -6.57 -38.06 8.63
N SER A 912 -7.81 -38.43 8.96
CA SER A 912 -8.79 -37.52 9.58
C SER A 912 -8.36 -36.92 10.93
N SER A 913 -7.26 -37.40 11.53
CA SER A 913 -6.76 -36.96 12.83
C SER A 913 -5.26 -36.65 12.83
N MET A 914 -4.58 -36.65 11.68
CA MET A 914 -3.12 -36.49 11.62
C MET A 914 -2.68 -35.72 10.38
N THR A 915 -2.02 -34.58 10.60
CA THR A 915 -1.41 -33.71 9.58
C THR A 915 0.07 -33.54 9.94
N LEU A 916 0.96 -33.72 8.98
CA LEU A 916 2.40 -33.47 9.16
C LEU A 916 2.74 -32.05 8.76
N ALA A 917 3.48 -31.32 9.59
CA ALA A 917 4.02 -30.02 9.20
C ALA A 917 5.10 -30.16 8.09
N PRO A 918 5.30 -29.17 7.21
CA PRO A 918 6.35 -29.20 6.21
C PRO A 918 7.74 -29.47 6.83
N GLY A 919 8.41 -30.54 6.37
CA GLY A 919 9.69 -31.02 6.91
C GLY A 919 9.57 -32.13 7.96
N GLU A 920 8.41 -32.32 8.58
CA GLU A 920 8.20 -33.42 9.53
C GLU A 920 8.04 -34.77 8.84
N SER A 921 8.50 -35.83 9.51
CA SER A 921 8.33 -37.21 9.07
C SER A 921 7.80 -38.09 10.19
N THR A 922 6.87 -38.99 9.87
CA THR A 922 6.36 -39.98 10.83
C THR A 922 6.12 -41.34 10.18
N LEU A 923 6.00 -42.40 10.97
CA LEU A 923 5.56 -43.72 10.52
C LEU A 923 4.04 -43.73 10.46
N ILE A 924 3.47 -43.89 9.27
CA ILE A 924 2.02 -43.99 9.08
C ILE A 924 1.52 -45.44 9.14
N SER A 925 2.45 -46.38 9.01
CA SER A 925 2.25 -47.81 9.20
C SER A 925 3.58 -48.46 9.61
N PRO A 926 3.58 -49.72 10.07
CA PRO A 926 4.77 -50.36 10.66
C PRO A 926 6.04 -50.34 9.80
N CYS A 927 5.90 -50.26 8.47
CA CYS A 927 6.99 -50.20 7.50
C CYS A 927 6.86 -49.05 6.48
N THR A 928 6.03 -48.04 6.72
CA THR A 928 5.92 -46.86 5.83
C THR A 928 6.05 -45.58 6.62
N SER A 929 7.00 -44.74 6.23
CA SER A 929 7.17 -43.38 6.76
C SER A 929 6.81 -42.34 5.71
N CYS A 930 6.08 -41.32 6.11
CA CYS A 930 5.78 -40.17 5.27
C CYS A 930 6.46 -38.93 5.81
N THR A 931 6.93 -38.09 4.89
CA THR A 931 7.44 -36.74 5.12
C THR A 931 6.51 -35.75 4.44
N CYS A 932 6.09 -34.70 5.13
CA CYS A 932 5.40 -33.62 4.44
C CYS A 932 6.40 -32.68 3.80
N THR A 933 6.22 -32.35 2.52
CA THR A 933 7.01 -31.33 1.82
C THR A 933 6.11 -30.18 1.38
N TYR A 934 6.70 -29.05 0.98
CA TYR A 934 5.96 -27.93 0.37
C TYR A 934 5.20 -28.33 -0.93
N GLU A 935 5.50 -29.50 -1.50
CA GLU A 935 4.79 -30.07 -2.66
C GLU A 935 3.70 -31.09 -2.26
N GLY A 936 3.53 -31.39 -0.97
CA GLY A 936 2.58 -32.37 -0.45
C GLY A 936 3.23 -33.58 0.24
N LEU A 937 2.41 -34.59 0.57
CA LEU A 937 2.85 -35.76 1.35
C LEU A 937 3.72 -36.70 0.52
N ARG A 938 4.92 -37.04 1.01
CA ARG A 938 5.84 -38.00 0.38
C ARG A 938 6.06 -39.20 1.29
N CYS A 939 5.48 -40.35 0.92
CA CYS A 939 5.61 -41.60 1.68
C CYS A 939 6.64 -42.55 1.07
N ARG A 940 7.45 -43.21 1.91
CA ARG A 940 8.47 -44.19 1.54
C ARG A 940 8.43 -45.39 2.48
N ALA A 941 8.75 -46.56 1.95
CA ALA A 941 8.90 -47.77 2.75
C ALA A 941 10.15 -47.67 3.63
N THR A 942 9.99 -47.89 4.93
CA THR A 942 11.07 -47.97 5.90
C THR A 942 11.71 -49.36 5.84
N ILE A 943 13.04 -49.42 5.82
CA ILE A 943 13.78 -50.69 5.79
C ILE A 943 13.73 -51.33 7.19
N ILE A 944 13.20 -52.54 7.27
CA ILE A 944 13.19 -53.34 8.51
C ILE A 944 14.39 -54.29 8.49
N HIS A 945 15.36 -54.01 9.35
CA HIS A 945 16.54 -54.85 9.51
C HIS A 945 16.30 -56.11 10.36
N ASP A 946 15.30 -56.07 11.24
CA ASP A 946 14.91 -57.19 12.10
C ASP A 946 13.38 -57.29 12.19
N CYS A 947 12.82 -58.19 11.39
CA CYS A 947 11.39 -58.44 11.38
C CYS A 947 10.87 -59.04 12.70
N HIS A 948 11.68 -59.79 13.45
CA HIS A 948 11.27 -60.34 14.74
C HIS A 948 11.18 -59.24 15.81
N ALA A 949 12.05 -58.24 15.76
CA ALA A 949 11.93 -57.05 16.59
C ALA A 949 10.69 -56.21 16.22
N ALA A 950 10.41 -56.04 14.92
CA ALA A 950 9.20 -55.34 14.46
C ALA A 950 7.90 -56.06 14.90
N ALA A 951 7.87 -57.39 14.86
CA ALA A 951 6.74 -58.22 15.30
C ALA A 951 6.49 -58.21 16.81
N LYS A 952 7.43 -57.68 17.62
CA LYS A 952 7.20 -57.39 19.04
C LYS A 952 6.49 -56.05 19.27
N LYS A 953 6.58 -55.13 18.29
CA LYS A 953 6.06 -53.76 18.38
C LYS A 953 4.72 -53.58 17.66
N PHE A 954 4.47 -54.37 16.62
CA PHE A 954 3.25 -54.31 15.81
C PHE A 954 2.66 -55.72 15.64
N SER A 955 1.33 -55.84 15.59
CA SER A 955 0.67 -57.12 15.43
C SER A 955 0.87 -57.71 14.02
N ALA A 956 0.79 -59.03 13.90
CA ALA A 956 0.90 -59.70 12.60
C ALA A 956 -0.16 -59.23 11.59
N ALA A 957 -1.36 -58.86 12.06
CA ALA A 957 -2.41 -58.32 11.22
C ALA A 957 -2.09 -56.90 10.71
N GLU A 958 -1.50 -56.03 11.54
CA GLU A 958 -1.07 -54.69 11.14
C GLU A 958 0.10 -54.74 10.16
N MET A 959 1.07 -55.63 10.40
CA MET A 959 2.20 -55.84 9.50
C MET A 959 1.80 -56.45 8.16
N MET A 960 0.77 -57.31 8.11
CA MET A 960 0.26 -57.85 6.84
C MET A 960 -0.60 -56.86 6.06
N LYS A 961 -1.24 -55.88 6.71
CA LYS A 961 -1.96 -54.79 6.04
C LYS A 961 -1.02 -53.78 5.39
N ASP A 962 0.18 -53.64 5.92
CA ASP A 962 1.23 -52.81 5.33
C ASP A 962 1.99 -53.60 4.26
N SER A 963 1.80 -53.20 3.00
CA SER A 963 2.43 -53.84 1.83
C SER A 963 3.95 -53.93 1.93
N ALA A 964 4.61 -52.92 2.50
CA ALA A 964 6.06 -52.89 2.64
C ALA A 964 6.52 -53.89 3.72
N CYS A 965 5.80 -54.01 4.82
CA CYS A 965 6.05 -55.03 5.85
C CYS A 965 5.75 -56.45 5.34
N ALA A 966 4.64 -56.63 4.63
CA ALA A 966 4.25 -57.93 4.08
C ALA A 966 5.32 -58.48 3.13
N ILE A 967 5.99 -57.60 2.37
CA ILE A 967 7.11 -57.97 1.49
C ILE A 967 8.38 -58.24 2.31
N GLN A 968 8.81 -57.27 3.12
CA GLN A 968 10.10 -57.33 3.86
C GLN A 968 10.13 -58.44 4.92
N CYS A 969 8.98 -58.76 5.52
CA CYS A 969 8.85 -59.73 6.61
C CYS A 969 7.99 -60.94 6.24
N SER A 970 7.81 -61.20 4.94
CA SER A 970 6.98 -62.31 4.41
C SER A 970 7.29 -63.68 5.02
N PHE A 971 8.54 -63.93 5.40
CA PHE A 971 8.98 -65.20 6.02
C PHE A 971 8.39 -65.41 7.43
N LEU A 972 8.04 -64.35 8.15
CA LEU A 972 7.42 -64.45 9.49
C LEU A 972 5.96 -64.92 9.42
N PHE A 973 5.26 -64.57 8.35
CA PHE A 973 3.84 -64.87 8.18
C PHE A 973 3.60 -66.19 7.44
N LYS A 974 4.66 -66.75 6.82
CA LYS A 974 4.63 -68.09 6.24
C LYS A 974 4.87 -69.16 7.30
N LYS A 975 3.80 -69.66 7.95
CA LYS A 975 3.75 -71.08 8.39
C LYS A 975 2.34 -71.58 8.74
N ARG A 976 1.76 -72.37 7.83
CA ARG A 976 1.27 -73.76 8.00
C ARG A 976 0.41 -74.16 6.80
N TYR A 977 1.06 -74.73 5.79
CA TYR A 977 0.49 -75.78 4.93
C TYR A 977 1.63 -76.76 4.68
N ASP A 978 1.96 -77.50 5.72
CA ASP A 978 2.46 -78.89 5.64
C ASP A 978 1.53 -79.70 6.56
#